data_AF-A0A1Q7YFS7-F1
#
_entry.id   AF-A0A1Q7YFS7-F1
#
_cell.length_a   1.000
_cell.length_b   1.000
_cell.length_c   1.000
_cell.angle_alpha   90.00
_cell.angle_beta   90.00
_cell.angle_gamma   90.00
#
_symmetry.space_group_name_H-M   'P 1'
#
loop_
_entity.id
_entity.type
_entity.pdbx_description
1 polymer ?
#
loop_
_entity_poly.entity_id
_entity_poly.type
_entity_poly.pdbx_seq_one_letter_code
_entity_poly.pdbx_strand_id
1 'polypeptide(L)'
;MKTFIEGTTRDQFLERPMPHSAESERAILGSIILDNALISQAIELLKEDDFYVQSHRRIYNAMTLLFERGSEINPILIGEELRRDGALETVGGVTFITNLTYGLPHFANIAHYAKVVRGKSLLRQLIKAANKSISEALEEEDEPEVILDHAEQAIFALADERTRQGFSHIKPVADALLEKVQEMAGRSAVLTGLTTGFHELDQMTSGLQPSELIVVAARPSMGKTSMCLTIAQNAAIHAQAVIGIFSLEMSKEALVMRMLSSEAHVDAHRFRNGFLSRDEWARLAGALGTLADAKIFIDDTPGISVLEMRAKARRLAAEQKKLDLIIVDYLQLMSGSRRVESRQQEVSQISRELKGLAKELNVPLVALSQLSRAPESRTDHRPQLADLRECITGDSVLTDAETGERRTVEALFASEKRASVFTLDHNLKIVKSAPARIIQSGIKDVFLLRTTSGREIRASANHPFLTIDGWRSLDALVPGQEIAVPRRYSFIGKKDALHPDRARLLGYLVSDGSYAKHRTVSFIASDSVVLEDARRICREQFGFEARDKGHWSGTPQLDFSVRGQYGPGKNPLIQWLKEIGIHGETTTRKRVPDQIFTATPDMIGEFLGGLYAGDGSIVKRAINLCSCVSAYSPYSGSRLDIANQQLILPN
;
A
#
# COMPACT_ATOMS: atom_id res chain seq x y z
N MET A 1 68.26 -17.04 -4.44
CA MET A 1 67.39 -16.61 -5.54
C MET A 1 66.07 -16.18 -4.91
N LYS A 2 65.99 -14.90 -4.50
CA LYS A 2 64.81 -14.25 -3.92
C LYS A 2 63.98 -13.74 -5.10
N THR A 3 62.73 -14.19 -5.21
CA THR A 3 61.77 -13.73 -6.21
C THR A 3 60.73 -12.93 -5.41
N PHE A 4 60.89 -11.61 -5.26
CA PHE A 4 60.27 -10.59 -6.11
C PHE A 4 58.85 -10.97 -6.53
N ILE A 5 57.86 -10.51 -5.76
CA ILE A 5 56.57 -9.89 -6.14
C ILE A 5 55.70 -9.89 -4.86
N GLU A 6 56.08 -9.09 -3.87
CA GLU A 6 55.20 -8.68 -2.77
C GLU A 6 55.48 -7.19 -2.55
N GLY A 7 54.47 -6.34 -2.75
CA GLY A 7 54.55 -4.92 -2.36
C GLY A 7 54.38 -3.87 -3.46
N THR A 8 53.45 -4.02 -4.41
CA THR A 8 53.18 -2.90 -5.37
C THR A 8 51.72 -2.47 -5.46
N THR A 9 50.75 -3.23 -4.94
CA THR A 9 49.32 -2.92 -5.18
C THR A 9 48.57 -2.32 -4.00
N ARG A 10 48.96 -2.57 -2.75
CA ARG A 10 48.21 -2.10 -1.57
C ARG A 10 48.57 -0.67 -1.14
N ASP A 11 49.81 -0.23 -1.33
CA ASP A 11 50.29 1.08 -0.86
C ASP A 11 49.93 2.26 -1.79
N GLN A 12 49.58 2.04 -3.06
CA GLN A 12 49.28 3.14 -4.00
C GLN A 12 47.90 3.78 -3.85
N PHE A 13 46.95 3.14 -3.15
CA PHE A 13 45.57 3.67 -3.02
C PHE A 13 45.43 4.75 -1.94
N LEU A 14 46.36 4.83 -0.98
CA LEU A 14 46.26 5.76 0.16
C LEU A 14 46.79 7.17 -0.13
N GLU A 15 47.51 7.40 -1.25
CA GLU A 15 48.13 8.70 -1.55
C GLU A 15 47.42 9.53 -2.62
N ARG A 16 46.36 9.01 -3.28
CA ARG A 16 45.65 9.79 -4.30
C ARG A 16 44.60 10.70 -3.66
N PRO A 17 44.64 12.02 -3.89
CA PRO A 17 43.60 12.92 -3.42
C PRO A 17 42.27 12.58 -4.09
N MET A 18 41.16 12.80 -3.37
CA MET A 18 39.80 12.57 -3.87
C MET A 18 39.60 13.25 -5.24
N PRO A 19 38.82 12.65 -6.18
CA PRO A 19 38.59 13.25 -7.49
C PRO A 19 38.06 14.69 -7.39
N HIS A 20 38.82 15.64 -7.92
CA HIS A 20 38.46 17.06 -7.94
C HIS A 20 39.07 17.77 -9.16
N SER A 21 38.66 19.02 -9.41
CA SER A 21 39.33 19.95 -10.34
C SER A 21 39.15 21.36 -9.81
N ALA A 22 40.15 21.85 -9.08
CA ALA A 22 40.12 23.17 -8.47
C ALA A 22 40.10 24.28 -9.55
N GLU A 23 40.70 24.02 -10.71
CA GLU A 23 40.73 24.94 -11.84
C GLU A 23 39.34 25.12 -12.45
N SER A 24 38.57 24.04 -12.59
CA SER A 24 37.20 24.09 -13.11
C SER A 24 36.28 24.80 -12.12
N GLU A 25 36.41 24.51 -10.82
CA GLU A 25 35.67 25.22 -9.77
C GLU A 25 35.97 26.72 -9.78
N ARG A 26 37.26 27.09 -9.84
CA ARG A 26 37.69 28.49 -9.94
C ARG A 26 37.13 29.17 -11.20
N ALA A 27 37.13 28.47 -12.33
CA ALA A 27 36.60 28.99 -13.59
C ALA A 27 35.10 29.29 -13.50
N ILE A 28 34.32 28.43 -12.84
CA ILE A 28 32.88 28.65 -12.61
C ILE A 28 32.66 29.90 -11.74
N LEU A 29 33.29 29.96 -10.56
CA LEU A 29 33.11 31.07 -9.63
C LEU A 29 33.56 32.40 -10.23
N GLY A 30 34.72 32.42 -10.87
CA GLY A 30 35.26 33.61 -11.49
C GLY A 30 34.42 34.08 -12.69
N SER A 31 33.84 33.16 -13.47
CA SER A 31 32.94 33.52 -14.57
C SER A 31 31.65 34.15 -14.05
N ILE A 32 31.10 33.65 -12.94
CA ILE A 32 29.90 34.22 -12.30
C ILE A 32 30.18 35.65 -11.80
N ILE A 33 31.35 35.89 -11.21
CA ILE A 33 31.73 37.25 -10.76
C ILE A 33 31.86 38.23 -11.93
N LEU A 34 32.31 37.76 -13.09
CA LEU A 34 32.44 38.58 -14.30
C LEU A 34 31.10 38.78 -15.03
N ASP A 35 30.22 37.77 -14.99
CA ASP A 35 28.89 37.80 -15.58
C ASP A 35 27.87 37.12 -14.66
N ASN A 36 27.15 37.95 -13.89
CA ASN A 36 26.16 37.51 -12.92
C ASN A 36 25.00 36.72 -13.54
N ALA A 37 24.73 36.84 -14.85
CA ALA A 37 23.66 36.09 -15.50
C ALA A 37 23.93 34.57 -15.50
N LEU A 38 25.20 34.17 -15.41
CA LEU A 38 25.62 32.78 -15.43
C LEU A 38 25.28 32.01 -14.14
N ILE A 39 24.96 32.70 -13.03
CA ILE A 39 24.58 32.04 -11.77
C ILE A 39 23.32 31.19 -11.93
N SER A 40 22.35 31.61 -12.75
CA SER A 40 21.12 30.85 -12.98
C SER A 40 21.41 29.51 -13.65
N GLN A 41 22.32 29.51 -14.63
CA GLN A 41 22.79 28.29 -15.28
C GLN A 41 23.62 27.41 -14.34
N ALA A 42 24.42 28.01 -13.46
CA ALA A 42 25.19 27.28 -12.47
C ALA A 42 24.28 26.58 -11.44
N ILE A 43 23.26 27.27 -10.91
CA ILE A 43 22.28 26.71 -9.96
C ILE A 43 21.52 25.53 -10.55
N GLU A 44 21.19 25.57 -11.84
CA GLU A 44 20.54 24.45 -12.53
C GLU A 44 21.45 23.20 -12.63
N LEU A 45 22.75 23.42 -12.81
CA LEU A 45 23.71 22.36 -13.10
C LEU A 45 24.42 21.81 -11.86
N LEU A 46 24.60 22.61 -10.81
CA LEU A 46 25.50 22.35 -9.68
C LEU A 46 24.84 22.67 -8.32
N LYS A 47 25.17 21.83 -7.34
CA LYS A 47 24.91 22.07 -5.92
C LYS A 47 26.18 22.54 -5.21
N GLU A 48 26.04 23.15 -4.04
CA GLU A 48 27.18 23.56 -3.22
C GLU A 48 28.13 22.40 -2.88
N ASP A 49 27.58 21.21 -2.58
CA ASP A 49 28.38 20.02 -2.25
C ASP A 49 29.16 19.44 -3.44
N ASP A 50 28.89 19.90 -4.67
CA ASP A 50 29.66 19.53 -5.85
C ASP A 50 31.06 20.13 -5.84
N PHE A 51 31.29 21.21 -5.08
CA PHE A 51 32.60 21.82 -4.92
C PHE A 51 33.43 21.06 -3.88
N TYR A 52 34.61 20.61 -4.29
CA TYR A 52 35.56 19.92 -3.41
C TYR A 52 36.29 20.89 -2.49
N VAL A 53 36.74 22.03 -3.02
CA VAL A 53 37.47 23.02 -2.23
C VAL A 53 36.48 23.72 -1.30
N GLN A 54 36.71 23.62 0.01
CA GLN A 54 35.79 24.16 1.02
C GLN A 54 35.56 25.67 0.85
N SER A 55 36.61 26.42 0.52
CA SER A 55 36.52 27.86 0.23
C SER A 55 35.62 28.14 -0.98
N HIS A 56 35.74 27.36 -2.05
CA HIS A 56 34.88 27.50 -3.24
C HIS A 56 33.42 27.19 -2.93
N ARG A 57 33.15 26.14 -2.14
CA ARG A 57 31.79 25.80 -1.68
C ARG A 57 31.15 26.96 -0.94
N ARG A 58 31.88 27.56 0.02
CA ARG A 58 31.39 28.70 0.80
C ARG A 58 31.13 29.93 -0.08
N ILE A 59 32.03 30.21 -1.02
CA ILE A 59 31.85 31.31 -1.97
C ILE A 59 30.60 31.07 -2.85
N TYR A 60 30.42 29.86 -3.38
CA TYR A 60 29.26 29.51 -4.21
C TYR A 60 27.94 29.65 -3.47
N ASN A 61 27.89 29.21 -2.21
CA ASN A 61 26.71 29.38 -1.35
C ASN A 61 26.41 30.87 -1.14
N ALA A 62 27.43 31.69 -0.79
CA ALA A 62 27.25 33.14 -0.67
C ALA A 62 26.74 33.80 -1.97
N MET A 63 27.25 33.39 -3.13
CA MET A 63 26.74 33.85 -4.44
C MET A 63 25.26 33.49 -4.65
N THR A 64 24.88 32.26 -4.26
CA THR A 64 23.49 31.77 -4.37
C THR A 64 22.55 32.58 -3.47
N LEU A 65 22.94 32.84 -2.22
CA LEU A 65 22.17 33.67 -1.29
C LEU A 65 22.01 35.12 -1.76
N LEU A 66 23.06 35.71 -2.34
CA LEU A 66 22.99 37.06 -2.92
C LEU A 66 22.03 37.09 -4.11
N PHE A 67 22.08 36.07 -4.97
CA PHE A 67 21.16 35.92 -6.10
C PHE A 67 19.70 35.77 -5.66
N GLU A 68 19.42 34.95 -4.65
CA GLU A 68 18.07 34.78 -4.09
C GLU A 68 17.48 36.08 -3.52
N ARG A 69 18.34 36.96 -3.00
CA ARG A 69 17.95 38.29 -2.51
C ARG A 69 17.89 39.35 -3.61
N GLY A 70 18.13 38.98 -4.87
CA GLY A 70 18.20 39.90 -6.01
C GLY A 70 19.34 40.91 -5.92
N SER A 71 20.40 40.60 -5.16
CA SER A 71 21.58 41.44 -5.00
C SER A 71 22.64 41.12 -6.06
N GLU A 72 23.49 42.09 -6.37
CA GLU A 72 24.61 41.89 -7.28
C GLU A 72 25.64 40.93 -6.67
N ILE A 73 26.24 40.09 -7.52
CA ILE A 73 27.30 39.15 -7.11
C ILE A 73 28.65 39.78 -7.46
N ASN A 74 29.30 40.41 -6.49
CA ASN A 74 30.64 40.99 -6.68
C ASN A 74 31.56 40.67 -5.49
N PRO A 75 32.90 40.77 -5.62
CA PRO A 75 33.82 40.32 -4.57
C PRO A 75 33.62 41.01 -3.21
N ILE A 76 33.14 42.26 -3.20
CA ILE A 76 32.88 43.02 -1.96
C ILE A 76 31.64 42.47 -1.26
N LEU A 77 30.52 42.32 -1.99
CA LEU A 77 29.26 41.82 -1.45
C LEU A 77 29.35 40.35 -1.02
N ILE A 78 30.05 39.51 -1.79
CA ILE A 78 30.38 38.13 -1.38
C ILE A 78 31.18 38.17 -0.08
N GLY A 79 32.16 39.07 0.02
CA GLY A 79 32.97 39.26 1.22
C GLY A 79 32.16 39.69 2.44
N GLU A 80 31.17 40.56 2.27
CA GLU A 80 30.25 40.97 3.34
C GLU A 80 29.36 39.81 3.80
N GLU A 81 28.80 39.03 2.87
CA GLU A 81 27.97 37.87 3.21
C GLU A 81 28.80 36.81 3.97
N LEU A 82 30.02 36.52 3.49
CA LEU A 82 30.93 35.62 4.20
C LEU A 82 31.40 36.17 5.56
N ARG A 83 31.43 37.49 5.75
CA ARG A 83 31.78 38.10 7.04
C ARG A 83 30.65 37.95 8.05
N ARG A 84 29.39 38.05 7.63
CA ARG A 84 28.22 37.83 8.49
C ARG A 84 28.22 36.43 9.11
N ASP A 85 28.64 35.44 8.34
CA ASP A 85 28.71 34.04 8.78
C ASP A 85 30.08 33.65 9.38
N GLY A 86 30.95 34.63 9.64
CA GLY A 86 32.28 34.40 10.22
C GLY A 86 33.24 33.59 9.35
N ALA A 87 32.93 33.40 8.06
CA ALA A 87 33.66 32.55 7.13
C ALA A 87 34.73 33.30 6.32
N LEU A 88 34.71 34.64 6.27
CA LEU A 88 35.58 35.43 5.40
C LEU A 88 37.09 35.12 5.57
N GLU A 89 37.57 35.07 6.81
CA GLU A 89 38.97 34.79 7.11
C GLU A 89 39.37 33.36 6.69
N THR A 90 38.48 32.38 6.90
CA THR A 90 38.73 30.97 6.49
C THR A 90 38.81 30.77 4.98
N VAL A 91 38.20 31.67 4.21
CA VAL A 91 38.20 31.65 2.74
C VAL A 91 39.46 32.32 2.16
N GLY A 92 40.24 33.03 2.98
CA GLY A 92 41.42 33.78 2.53
C GLY A 92 41.16 35.27 2.26
N GLY A 93 40.03 35.80 2.77
CA GLY A 93 39.67 37.20 2.65
C GLY A 93 39.15 37.61 1.27
N VAL A 94 38.84 38.91 1.13
CA VAL A 94 38.30 39.48 -0.12
C VAL A 94 39.31 39.38 -1.28
N THR A 95 40.61 39.44 -0.97
CA THR A 95 41.69 39.30 -1.96
C THR A 95 41.66 37.95 -2.67
N PHE A 96 41.34 36.86 -1.96
CA PHE A 96 41.18 35.54 -2.56
C PHE A 96 40.01 35.52 -3.56
N ILE A 97 38.87 36.12 -3.20
CA ILE A 97 37.67 36.19 -4.06
C ILE A 97 37.98 36.98 -5.34
N THR A 98 38.66 38.13 -5.22
CA THR A 98 39.07 38.93 -6.39
C THR A 98 40.01 38.14 -7.31
N ASN A 99 40.92 37.36 -6.75
CA ASN A 99 41.87 36.53 -7.52
C ASN A 99 41.19 35.38 -8.29
N LEU A 100 39.95 35.01 -7.99
CA LEU A 100 39.20 34.02 -8.78
C LEU A 100 38.95 34.47 -10.23
N THR A 101 38.91 35.78 -10.46
CA THR A 101 38.73 36.37 -11.80
C THR A 101 40.01 36.41 -12.63
N TYR A 102 41.18 36.23 -12.00
CA TYR A 102 42.47 36.44 -12.65
C TYR A 102 42.93 35.23 -13.46
N GLY A 103 43.29 35.45 -14.73
CA GLY A 103 43.78 34.40 -15.63
C GLY A 103 42.71 33.43 -16.12
N LEU A 104 41.44 33.86 -16.18
CA LEU A 104 40.36 33.09 -16.79
C LEU A 104 40.45 33.11 -18.32
N PRO A 105 40.09 32.01 -19.00
CA PRO A 105 39.98 32.01 -20.46
C PRO A 105 38.89 32.98 -20.94
N HIS A 106 39.14 33.69 -22.04
CA HIS A 106 38.24 34.75 -22.58
C HIS A 106 36.82 34.27 -22.94
N PHE A 107 36.59 32.97 -23.08
CA PHE A 107 35.27 32.36 -23.32
C PHE A 107 35.09 31.15 -22.40
N ALA A 108 34.71 31.37 -21.15
CA ALA A 108 34.45 30.30 -20.20
C ALA A 108 33.03 29.73 -20.42
N ASN A 109 32.94 28.55 -21.03
CA ASN A 109 31.68 27.81 -21.09
C ASN A 109 31.40 27.16 -19.72
N ILE A 110 30.59 27.82 -18.89
CA ILE A 110 30.26 27.34 -17.54
C ILE A 110 29.66 25.94 -17.55
N ALA A 111 28.88 25.57 -18.58
CA ALA A 111 28.30 24.24 -18.69
C ALA A 111 29.35 23.14 -18.89
N HIS A 112 30.45 23.44 -19.59
CA HIS A 112 31.56 22.51 -19.75
C HIS A 112 32.26 22.26 -18.40
N TYR A 113 32.61 23.32 -17.68
CA TYR A 113 33.26 23.20 -16.37
C TYR A 113 32.34 22.60 -15.32
N ALA A 114 31.05 22.95 -15.32
CA ALA A 114 30.05 22.36 -14.45
C ALA A 114 29.92 20.85 -14.68
N LYS A 115 29.95 20.38 -15.93
CA LYS A 115 29.98 18.95 -16.24
C LYS A 115 31.21 18.25 -15.65
N VAL A 116 32.38 18.89 -15.68
CA VAL A 116 33.61 18.37 -15.08
C VAL A 116 33.47 18.28 -13.56
N VAL A 117 33.07 19.37 -12.90
CA VAL A 117 32.91 19.42 -11.43
C VAL A 117 31.88 18.42 -10.95
N ARG A 118 30.71 18.35 -11.60
CA ARG A 118 29.65 17.37 -11.28
C ARG A 118 30.10 15.93 -11.51
N GLY A 119 30.85 15.67 -12.58
CA GLY A 119 31.44 14.35 -12.82
C GLY A 119 32.41 13.93 -11.71
N LYS A 120 33.25 14.86 -11.22
CA LYS A 120 34.15 14.61 -10.09
C LYS A 120 33.38 14.45 -8.77
N SER A 121 32.35 15.25 -8.53
CA SER A 121 31.45 15.13 -7.37
C SER A 121 30.81 13.74 -7.30
N LEU A 122 30.25 13.27 -8.42
CA LEU A 122 29.66 11.93 -8.52
C LEU A 122 30.68 10.83 -8.17
N LEU A 123 31.92 10.93 -8.66
CA LEU A 123 32.98 9.98 -8.29
C LEU A 123 33.29 10.02 -6.79
N ARG A 124 33.31 11.20 -6.15
CA ARG A 124 33.52 11.32 -4.70
C ARG A 124 32.36 10.70 -3.91
N GLN A 125 31.12 10.93 -4.34
CA GLN A 125 29.95 10.35 -3.70
C GLN A 125 29.93 8.82 -3.85
N LEU A 126 30.31 8.29 -5.01
CA LEU A 126 30.47 6.86 -5.24
C LEU A 126 31.54 6.24 -4.32
N ILE A 127 32.71 6.89 -4.20
CA ILE A 127 33.76 6.45 -3.26
C ILE A 127 33.23 6.44 -1.82
N LYS A 128 32.47 7.47 -1.42
CA LYS A 128 31.87 7.55 -0.07
C LYS A 128 30.85 6.43 0.17
N ALA A 129 29.99 6.15 -0.81
CA ALA A 129 29.03 5.07 -0.74
C ALA A 129 29.72 3.70 -0.65
N ALA A 130 30.72 3.46 -1.49
CA ALA A 130 31.51 2.22 -1.46
C ALA A 130 32.23 2.02 -0.11
N ASN A 131 32.86 3.08 0.43
CA ASN A 131 33.51 3.00 1.74
C ASN A 131 32.51 2.72 2.86
N LYS A 132 31.30 3.28 2.80
CA LYS A 132 30.24 2.97 3.77
C LYS A 132 29.83 1.51 3.71
N SER A 133 29.61 0.96 2.52
CA SER A 133 29.29 -0.46 2.34
C SER A 133 30.42 -1.38 2.78
N ILE A 134 31.68 -0.98 2.56
CA ILE A 134 32.85 -1.72 3.08
C ILE A 134 32.85 -1.70 4.61
N SER A 135 32.60 -0.55 5.24
CA SER A 135 32.50 -0.45 6.69
C SER A 135 31.37 -1.33 7.26
N GLU A 136 30.16 -1.24 6.71
CA GLU A 136 29.01 -2.05 7.14
C GLU A 136 29.30 -3.56 7.01
N ALA A 137 29.93 -3.99 5.91
CA ALA A 137 30.30 -5.39 5.70
C ALA A 137 31.41 -5.89 6.64
N LEU A 138 32.28 -5.00 7.14
CA LEU A 138 33.34 -5.34 8.10
C LEU A 138 32.85 -5.32 9.56
N GLU A 139 31.80 -4.54 9.86
CA GLU A 139 31.21 -4.43 11.19
C GLU A 139 30.33 -5.64 11.54
N GLU A 140 29.77 -6.34 10.53
CA GLU A 140 28.98 -7.57 10.67
C GLU A 140 27.78 -7.44 11.65
N GLU A 141 27.21 -6.24 11.79
CA GLU A 141 26.08 -5.99 12.71
C GLU A 141 24.72 -6.47 12.17
N ASP A 142 24.53 -6.47 10.84
CA ASP A 142 23.28 -6.80 10.14
C ASP A 142 23.40 -8.10 9.32
N GLU A 143 22.25 -8.68 8.93
CA GLU A 143 22.21 -9.83 8.00
C GLU A 143 22.78 -9.44 6.61
N PRO A 144 23.50 -10.35 5.91
CA PRO A 144 24.13 -10.04 4.61
C PRO A 144 23.18 -9.47 3.56
N GLU A 145 21.92 -9.93 3.54
CA GLU A 145 20.86 -9.45 2.65
C GLU A 145 20.54 -7.97 2.90
N VAL A 146 20.54 -7.54 4.17
CA VAL A 146 20.26 -6.16 4.57
C VAL A 146 21.42 -5.24 4.17
N ILE A 147 22.67 -5.70 4.37
CA ILE A 147 23.87 -4.96 3.95
C ILE A 147 23.90 -4.79 2.42
N LEU A 148 23.53 -5.84 1.69
CA LEU A 148 23.42 -5.79 0.23
C LEU A 148 22.36 -4.78 -0.21
N ASP A 149 21.18 -4.80 0.40
CA ASP A 149 20.10 -3.84 0.13
C ASP A 149 20.54 -2.39 0.40
N HIS A 150 21.26 -2.14 1.50
CA HIS A 150 21.80 -0.82 1.83
C HIS A 150 22.81 -0.33 0.77
N ALA A 151 23.71 -1.21 0.34
CA ALA A 151 24.68 -0.91 -0.71
C ALA A 151 23.98 -0.60 -2.05
N GLU A 152 22.97 -1.39 -2.42
CA GLU A 152 22.17 -1.17 -3.63
C GLU A 152 21.45 0.17 -3.59
N GLN A 153 20.79 0.50 -2.46
CA GLN A 153 20.09 1.78 -2.28
C GLN A 153 21.05 2.97 -2.39
N ALA A 154 22.24 2.89 -1.77
CA ALA A 154 23.23 3.95 -1.82
C ALA A 154 23.74 4.20 -3.25
N ILE A 155 24.01 3.14 -4.01
CA ILE A 155 24.43 3.26 -5.41
C ILE A 155 23.28 3.78 -6.28
N PHE A 156 22.04 3.33 -6.03
CA PHE A 156 20.87 3.75 -6.80
C PHE A 156 20.55 5.23 -6.62
N ALA A 157 20.65 5.76 -5.40
CA ALA A 157 20.44 7.18 -5.12
C ALA A 157 21.36 8.09 -5.95
N LEU A 158 22.58 7.65 -6.25
CA LEU A 158 23.54 8.36 -7.10
C LEU A 158 23.16 8.34 -8.59
N ALA A 159 22.47 7.28 -9.04
CA ALA A 159 22.03 7.14 -10.42
C ALA A 159 20.79 8.02 -10.73
N ASP A 160 19.88 8.17 -9.77
CA ASP A 160 18.62 8.90 -9.94
C ASP A 160 18.82 10.43 -10.02
N GLU A 161 19.89 10.96 -9.41
CA GLU A 161 20.24 12.39 -9.46
C GLU A 161 20.57 12.89 -10.88
N ARG A 162 20.77 11.98 -11.84
CA ARG A 162 21.01 12.27 -13.26
C ARG A 162 19.74 12.60 -14.05
N THR A 163 18.54 12.32 -13.50
CA THR A 163 17.27 12.28 -14.26
C THR A 163 16.25 13.35 -13.82
N ARG A 164 16.69 14.46 -13.23
CA ARG A 164 15.80 15.62 -13.04
C ARG A 164 15.70 16.42 -14.34
N GLN A 165 14.90 15.96 -15.28
CA GLN A 165 14.42 16.84 -16.35
C GLN A 165 13.41 17.82 -15.75
N GLY A 166 13.70 19.13 -15.84
CA GLY A 166 12.80 20.21 -15.44
C GLY A 166 11.61 20.37 -16.40
N PHE A 167 10.87 21.47 -16.25
CA PHE A 167 9.77 21.79 -17.16
C PHE A 167 10.27 22.02 -18.60
N SER A 168 9.69 21.33 -19.57
CA SER A 168 9.91 21.58 -21.01
C SER A 168 8.81 22.50 -21.56
N HIS A 169 9.17 23.51 -22.35
CA HIS A 169 8.19 24.31 -23.08
C HIS A 169 7.42 23.43 -24.08
N ILE A 170 6.10 23.65 -24.24
CA ILE A 170 5.24 22.77 -25.05
C ILE A 170 5.58 22.81 -26.54
N LYS A 171 6.01 23.97 -27.07
CA LYS A 171 6.24 24.19 -28.51
C LYS A 171 7.26 23.20 -29.11
N PRO A 172 8.49 23.03 -28.59
CA PRO A 172 9.41 22.01 -29.10
C PRO A 172 8.85 20.58 -29.13
N VAL A 173 8.05 20.20 -28.14
CA VAL A 173 7.43 18.86 -28.07
C VAL A 173 6.33 18.72 -29.12
N ALA A 174 5.51 19.76 -29.29
CA ALA A 174 4.45 19.79 -30.30
C ALA A 174 5.01 19.79 -31.73
N ASP A 175 6.08 20.55 -31.99
CA ASP A 175 6.74 20.61 -33.30
C ASP A 175 7.31 19.23 -33.68
N ALA A 176 8.01 18.56 -32.74
CA ALA A 176 8.53 17.20 -32.96
C ALA A 176 7.41 16.15 -33.15
N LEU A 177 6.26 16.32 -32.48
CA LEU A 177 5.11 15.45 -32.67
C LEU A 177 4.44 15.68 -34.03
N LEU A 178 4.30 16.93 -34.45
CA LEU A 178 3.74 17.31 -35.76
C LEU A 178 4.59 16.76 -36.91
N GLU A 179 5.91 16.83 -36.81
CA GLU A 179 6.84 16.26 -37.79
C GLU A 179 6.63 14.75 -37.92
N LYS A 180 6.56 14.02 -36.78
CA LYS A 180 6.24 12.58 -36.77
C LYS A 180 4.88 12.25 -37.40
N VAL A 181 3.85 13.04 -37.11
CA VAL A 181 2.51 12.83 -37.68
C VAL A 181 2.50 13.08 -39.18
N GLN A 182 3.24 14.09 -39.67
CA GLN A 182 3.36 14.37 -41.10
C GLN A 182 4.09 13.25 -41.85
N GLU A 183 5.14 12.66 -41.26
CA GLU A 183 5.80 11.47 -41.81
C GLU A 183 4.84 10.27 -41.92
N MET A 184 3.93 10.12 -40.96
CA MET A 184 2.94 9.03 -40.95
C MET A 184 1.80 9.25 -41.95
N ALA A 185 1.34 10.48 -42.15
CA ALA A 185 0.23 10.81 -43.04
C ALA A 185 0.48 10.48 -44.52
N GLY A 186 1.76 10.38 -44.93
CA GLY A 186 2.15 10.00 -46.29
C GLY A 186 2.05 8.50 -46.62
N ARG A 187 1.71 7.64 -45.64
CA ARG A 187 1.69 6.17 -45.81
C ARG A 187 0.34 5.60 -45.34
N SER A 188 -0.43 5.01 -46.24
CA SER A 188 -1.86 4.68 -46.06
C SER A 188 -2.25 3.68 -44.96
N ALA A 189 -1.32 3.14 -44.17
CA ALA A 189 -1.63 2.29 -43.01
C ALA A 189 -0.39 2.08 -42.10
N VAL A 190 0.22 3.15 -41.57
CA VAL A 190 1.32 3.01 -40.61
C VAL A 190 0.77 3.11 -39.20
N LEU A 191 0.76 1.98 -38.48
CA LEU A 191 0.54 1.95 -37.03
C LEU A 191 1.59 2.83 -36.35
N THR A 192 1.17 3.66 -35.39
CA THR A 192 2.08 4.54 -34.65
C THR A 192 2.89 3.77 -33.61
N GLY A 193 2.32 2.68 -33.09
CA GLY A 193 2.95 1.75 -32.15
C GLY A 193 3.35 0.41 -32.78
N LEU A 194 3.86 -0.49 -31.94
CA LEU A 194 4.22 -1.85 -32.33
C LEU A 194 2.97 -2.68 -32.61
N THR A 195 2.88 -3.36 -33.75
CA THR A 195 1.74 -4.22 -34.09
C THR A 195 1.58 -5.38 -33.10
N THR A 196 0.34 -5.70 -32.76
CA THR A 196 -0.02 -6.91 -31.99
C THR A 196 -0.25 -8.13 -32.89
N GLY A 197 -0.39 -7.91 -34.20
CA GLY A 197 -0.84 -8.90 -35.18
C GLY A 197 -2.35 -9.18 -35.16
N PHE A 198 -3.10 -8.60 -34.22
CA PHE A 198 -4.56 -8.62 -34.22
C PHE A 198 -5.08 -7.32 -34.86
N HIS A 199 -5.55 -7.38 -36.11
CA HIS A 199 -5.92 -6.19 -36.88
C HIS A 199 -6.95 -5.29 -36.19
N GLU A 200 -7.99 -5.87 -35.60
CA GLU A 200 -9.02 -5.10 -34.86
C GLU A 200 -8.43 -4.43 -33.61
N LEU A 201 -7.55 -5.12 -32.89
CA LEU A 201 -6.90 -4.56 -31.71
C LEU A 201 -5.94 -3.43 -32.08
N ASP A 202 -5.16 -3.62 -33.14
CA ASP A 202 -4.25 -2.61 -33.69
C ASP A 202 -5.00 -1.37 -34.18
N GLN A 203 -6.20 -1.55 -34.76
CA GLN A 203 -7.06 -0.43 -35.15
C GLN A 203 -7.57 0.35 -33.93
N MET A 204 -7.90 -0.35 -32.83
CA MET A 204 -8.37 0.27 -31.59
C MET A 204 -7.26 0.99 -30.82
N THR A 205 -6.04 0.45 -30.82
CA THR A 205 -4.92 0.96 -30.01
C THR A 205 -3.90 1.77 -30.81
N SER A 206 -3.97 1.73 -32.15
CA SER A 206 -2.90 2.17 -33.05
C SER A 206 -1.57 1.44 -32.80
N GLY A 207 -1.64 0.19 -32.32
CA GLY A 207 -0.50 -0.60 -31.88
C GLY A 207 -0.06 -0.29 -30.45
N LEU A 208 0.89 -1.06 -29.92
CA LEU A 208 1.44 -0.89 -28.58
C LEU A 208 2.40 0.30 -28.55
N GLN A 209 2.05 1.33 -27.77
CA GLN A 209 2.81 2.57 -27.76
C GLN A 209 4.04 2.48 -26.86
N PRO A 210 5.18 3.10 -27.26
CA PRO A 210 6.35 3.25 -26.41
C PRO A 210 6.03 3.92 -25.08
N SER A 211 6.77 3.56 -24.03
CA SER A 211 6.60 4.10 -22.67
C SER A 211 5.26 3.77 -21.99
N GLU A 212 4.39 2.95 -22.59
CA GLU A 212 3.13 2.52 -21.98
C GLU A 212 3.27 1.25 -21.13
N LEU A 213 2.44 1.18 -20.08
CA LEU A 213 2.24 -0.02 -19.28
C LEU A 213 0.85 -0.55 -19.63
N ILE A 214 0.81 -1.72 -20.27
CA ILE A 214 -0.40 -2.37 -20.74
C ILE A 214 -0.68 -3.56 -19.83
N VAL A 215 -1.83 -3.59 -19.16
CA VAL A 215 -2.18 -4.67 -18.24
C VAL A 215 -3.17 -5.62 -18.90
N VAL A 216 -2.79 -6.89 -19.07
CA VAL A 216 -3.68 -7.95 -19.58
C VAL A 216 -4.14 -8.79 -18.40
N ALA A 217 -5.42 -8.63 -18.04
CA ALA A 217 -6.01 -9.30 -16.89
C ALA A 217 -7.08 -10.31 -17.31
N ALA A 218 -6.93 -11.56 -16.87
CA ALA A 218 -7.92 -12.61 -17.10
C ALA A 218 -7.94 -13.62 -15.95
N ARG A 219 -8.96 -14.48 -15.93
CA ARG A 219 -9.02 -15.64 -15.03
C ARG A 219 -7.99 -16.71 -15.45
N PRO A 220 -7.59 -17.61 -14.53
CA PRO A 220 -6.84 -18.80 -14.89
C PRO A 220 -7.49 -19.55 -16.05
N SER A 221 -6.68 -20.09 -16.95
CA SER A 221 -7.12 -20.89 -18.09
C SER A 221 -7.93 -20.16 -19.17
N MET A 222 -8.11 -18.83 -19.10
CA MET A 222 -8.80 -18.03 -20.13
C MET A 222 -7.89 -17.57 -21.29
N GLY A 223 -6.68 -18.13 -21.42
CA GLY A 223 -5.79 -17.87 -22.57
C GLY A 223 -4.93 -16.61 -22.48
N LYS A 224 -4.78 -16.00 -21.30
CA LYS A 224 -3.93 -14.83 -21.04
C LYS A 224 -2.50 -14.97 -21.59
N THR A 225 -1.79 -16.02 -21.18
CA THR A 225 -0.43 -16.29 -21.66
C THR A 225 -0.42 -16.55 -23.16
N SER A 226 -1.37 -17.35 -23.69
CA SER A 226 -1.46 -17.63 -25.12
C SER A 226 -1.60 -16.34 -25.95
N MET A 227 -2.50 -15.43 -25.54
CA MET A 227 -2.66 -14.13 -26.21
C MET A 227 -1.36 -13.34 -26.24
N CYS A 228 -0.65 -13.25 -25.12
CA CYS A 228 0.60 -12.49 -25.04
C CYS A 228 1.75 -13.14 -25.82
N LEU A 229 1.83 -14.48 -25.86
CA LEU A 229 2.78 -15.17 -26.71
C LEU A 229 2.49 -14.94 -28.19
N THR A 230 1.22 -14.94 -28.61
CA THR A 230 0.84 -14.62 -30.00
C THR A 230 1.24 -13.20 -30.37
N ILE A 231 1.03 -12.22 -29.49
CA ILE A 231 1.50 -10.84 -29.69
C ILE A 231 3.02 -10.81 -29.88
N ALA A 232 3.76 -11.51 -29.02
CA ALA A 232 5.21 -11.59 -29.11
C ALA A 232 5.66 -12.21 -30.45
N GLN A 233 5.11 -13.35 -30.82
CA GLN A 233 5.45 -14.04 -32.06
C GLN A 233 5.19 -13.16 -33.28
N ASN A 234 4.00 -12.55 -33.37
CA ASN A 234 3.65 -11.69 -34.49
C ASN A 234 4.59 -10.48 -34.60
N ALA A 235 4.87 -9.81 -33.49
CA ALA A 235 5.78 -8.67 -33.47
C ALA A 235 7.22 -9.07 -33.84
N ALA A 236 7.72 -10.20 -33.33
CA ALA A 236 9.07 -10.66 -33.62
C ALA A 236 9.24 -11.16 -35.06
N ILE A 237 8.27 -11.93 -35.57
CA ILE A 237 8.35 -12.55 -36.90
C ILE A 237 8.06 -11.51 -37.99
N HIS A 238 6.93 -10.80 -37.89
CA HIS A 238 6.46 -9.91 -38.96
C HIS A 238 7.04 -8.50 -38.89
N ALA A 239 7.25 -7.96 -37.68
CA ALA A 239 7.83 -6.63 -37.49
C ALA A 239 9.32 -6.64 -37.14
N GLN A 240 9.96 -7.82 -37.09
CA GLN A 240 11.38 -8.00 -36.77
C GLN A 240 11.78 -7.32 -35.44
N ALA A 241 10.82 -7.29 -34.51
CA ALA A 241 10.94 -6.63 -33.22
C ALA A 241 11.77 -7.46 -32.23
N VAL A 242 12.53 -6.78 -31.38
CA VAL A 242 13.28 -7.41 -30.28
C VAL A 242 12.40 -7.48 -29.04
N ILE A 243 12.17 -8.68 -28.51
CA ILE A 243 11.20 -8.92 -27.45
C ILE A 243 11.87 -9.57 -26.25
N GLY A 244 11.68 -8.99 -25.06
CA GLY A 244 12.04 -9.61 -23.78
C GLY A 244 10.81 -10.17 -23.09
N ILE A 245 10.85 -11.44 -22.68
CA ILE A 245 9.78 -12.11 -21.94
C ILE A 245 10.33 -12.57 -20.59
N PHE A 246 9.73 -12.08 -19.51
CA PHE A 246 9.97 -12.56 -18.15
C PHE A 246 8.82 -13.49 -17.74
N SER A 247 9.11 -14.78 -17.61
CA SER A 247 8.13 -15.80 -17.22
C SER A 247 8.38 -16.27 -15.79
N LEU A 248 7.44 -15.98 -14.91
CA LEU A 248 7.47 -16.26 -13.49
C LEU A 248 6.64 -17.50 -13.14
N GLU A 249 5.69 -17.88 -14.01
CA GLU A 249 4.79 -19.02 -13.80
C GLU A 249 5.21 -20.27 -14.60
N MET A 250 5.78 -20.08 -15.80
CA MET A 250 6.08 -21.16 -16.72
C MET A 250 7.56 -21.23 -17.07
N SER A 251 8.08 -22.43 -17.32
CA SER A 251 9.43 -22.59 -17.84
C SER A 251 9.53 -22.11 -19.29
N LYS A 252 10.73 -21.69 -19.70
CA LYS A 252 11.00 -21.29 -21.09
C LYS A 252 10.66 -22.39 -22.10
N GLU A 253 10.89 -23.66 -21.78
CA GLU A 253 10.57 -24.79 -22.65
C GLU A 253 9.07 -24.89 -22.89
N ALA A 254 8.25 -24.67 -21.85
CA ALA A 254 6.80 -24.71 -21.97
C ALA A 254 6.25 -23.56 -22.83
N LEU A 255 6.87 -22.37 -22.74
CA LEU A 255 6.53 -21.24 -23.62
C LEU A 255 6.94 -21.51 -25.07
N VAL A 256 8.17 -21.98 -25.31
CA VAL A 256 8.66 -22.32 -26.65
C VAL A 256 7.81 -23.41 -27.31
N MET A 257 7.42 -24.45 -26.56
CA MET A 257 6.53 -25.48 -27.09
C MET A 257 5.18 -24.91 -27.56
N ARG A 258 4.60 -23.95 -26.83
CA ARG A 258 3.36 -23.27 -27.23
C ARG A 258 3.56 -22.43 -28.48
N MET A 259 4.66 -21.69 -28.55
CA MET A 259 5.03 -20.90 -29.74
C MET A 259 5.16 -21.79 -30.98
N LEU A 260 5.91 -22.89 -30.88
CA LEU A 260 6.10 -23.86 -31.97
C LEU A 260 4.78 -24.52 -32.38
N SER A 261 3.94 -24.90 -31.42
CA SER A 261 2.63 -25.49 -31.72
C SER A 261 1.73 -24.51 -32.47
N SER A 262 1.76 -23.23 -32.08
CA SER A 262 1.02 -22.15 -32.73
C SER A 262 1.51 -21.91 -34.16
N GLU A 263 2.82 -21.81 -34.35
CA GLU A 263 3.45 -21.54 -35.65
C GLU A 263 3.30 -22.72 -36.62
N ALA A 264 3.47 -23.96 -36.14
CA ALA A 264 3.35 -25.16 -36.97
C ALA A 264 1.90 -25.59 -37.23
N HIS A 265 0.92 -24.98 -36.53
CA HIS A 265 -0.48 -25.42 -36.47
C HIS A 265 -0.60 -26.91 -36.11
N VAL A 266 0.05 -27.29 -35.01
CA VAL A 266 0.06 -28.66 -34.47
C VAL A 266 -0.60 -28.68 -33.10
N ASP A 267 -1.34 -29.76 -32.82
CA ASP A 267 -1.95 -29.95 -31.50
C ASP A 267 -0.87 -30.08 -30.41
N ALA A 268 -0.95 -29.21 -29.40
CA ALA A 268 0.06 -29.11 -28.35
C ALA A 268 0.11 -30.36 -27.44
N HIS A 269 -1.01 -31.09 -27.26
CA HIS A 269 -1.04 -32.31 -26.48
C HIS A 269 -0.36 -33.46 -27.22
N ARG A 270 -0.61 -33.58 -28.54
CA ARG A 270 0.07 -34.54 -29.40
C ARG A 270 1.57 -34.27 -29.50
N PHE A 271 1.95 -32.99 -29.63
CA PHE A 271 3.35 -32.59 -29.64
C PHE A 271 4.05 -32.99 -28.34
N ARG A 272 3.45 -32.68 -27.18
CA ARG A 272 4.01 -33.03 -25.87
C ARG A 272 4.21 -34.54 -25.68
N ASN A 273 3.28 -35.34 -26.20
CA ASN A 273 3.33 -36.80 -26.07
C ASN A 273 4.15 -37.48 -27.18
N GLY A 274 4.73 -36.73 -28.12
CA GLY A 274 5.53 -37.27 -29.22
C GLY A 274 4.74 -37.98 -30.33
N PHE A 275 3.40 -37.92 -30.30
CA PHE A 275 2.53 -38.61 -31.27
C PHE A 275 2.23 -37.73 -32.49
N LEU A 276 3.27 -37.46 -33.27
CA LEU A 276 3.20 -36.62 -34.46
C LEU A 276 3.38 -37.45 -35.73
N SER A 277 2.58 -37.13 -36.75
CA SER A 277 2.73 -37.66 -38.10
C SER A 277 4.00 -37.09 -38.76
N ARG A 278 4.44 -37.71 -39.86
CA ARG A 278 5.60 -37.21 -40.62
C ARG A 278 5.38 -35.78 -41.14
N ASP A 279 4.16 -35.46 -41.56
CA ASP A 279 3.81 -34.13 -42.06
C ASP A 279 3.82 -33.08 -40.94
N GLU A 280 3.37 -33.45 -39.74
CA GLU A 280 3.45 -32.57 -38.56
C GLU A 280 4.90 -32.32 -38.13
N TRP A 281 5.76 -33.35 -38.19
CA TRP A 281 7.19 -33.18 -37.96
C TRP A 281 7.84 -32.24 -38.98
N ALA A 282 7.45 -32.32 -40.25
CA ALA A 282 7.94 -31.41 -41.29
C ALA A 282 7.51 -29.96 -41.03
N ARG A 283 6.24 -29.73 -40.64
CA ARG A 283 5.75 -28.39 -40.27
C ARG A 283 6.46 -27.82 -39.04
N LEU A 284 6.70 -28.65 -38.02
CA LEU A 284 7.44 -28.24 -36.82
C LEU A 284 8.90 -27.88 -37.12
N ALA A 285 9.57 -28.63 -37.99
CA ALA A 285 10.92 -28.30 -38.43
C ALA A 285 10.97 -26.93 -39.14
N GLY A 286 9.97 -26.64 -39.99
CA GLY A 286 9.82 -25.32 -40.61
C GLY A 286 9.58 -24.20 -39.59
N ALA A 287 8.64 -24.41 -38.67
CA ALA A 287 8.34 -23.46 -37.59
C ALA A 287 9.53 -23.18 -36.68
N LEU A 288 10.34 -24.21 -36.39
CA LEU A 288 11.57 -24.06 -35.61
C LEU A 288 12.58 -23.14 -36.32
N GLY A 289 12.70 -23.24 -37.64
CA GLY A 289 13.52 -22.33 -38.44
C GLY A 289 13.06 -20.88 -38.29
N THR A 290 11.76 -20.62 -38.53
CA THR A 290 11.17 -19.28 -38.38
C THR A 290 11.37 -18.72 -36.97
N LEU A 291 11.14 -19.54 -35.94
CA LEU A 291 11.24 -19.10 -34.55
C LEU A 291 12.70 -18.90 -34.10
N ALA A 292 13.66 -19.65 -34.67
CA ALA A 292 15.08 -19.47 -34.38
C ALA A 292 15.62 -18.13 -34.89
N ASP A 293 15.09 -17.63 -36.01
CA ASP A 293 15.43 -16.32 -36.56
C ASP A 293 14.72 -15.16 -35.83
N ALA A 294 13.65 -15.46 -35.07
CA ALA A 294 12.89 -14.47 -34.33
C ALA A 294 13.65 -13.96 -33.08
N LYS A 295 13.65 -12.65 -32.86
CA LYS A 295 14.39 -12.00 -31.76
C LYS A 295 13.61 -12.01 -30.44
N ILE A 296 13.29 -13.20 -29.94
CA ILE A 296 12.56 -13.42 -28.69
C ILE A 296 13.53 -13.94 -27.62
N PHE A 297 13.65 -13.21 -26.52
CA PHE A 297 14.54 -13.53 -25.40
C PHE A 297 13.69 -13.84 -24.17
N ILE A 298 13.87 -15.01 -23.57
CA ILE A 298 13.06 -15.48 -22.44
C ILE A 298 13.94 -15.63 -21.19
N ASP A 299 13.47 -15.08 -20.09
CA ASP A 299 14.02 -15.28 -18.76
C ASP A 299 12.94 -15.93 -17.87
N ASP A 300 13.22 -17.13 -17.35
CA ASP A 300 12.33 -17.90 -16.49
C ASP A 300 12.77 -17.92 -15.01
N THR A 301 13.48 -16.88 -14.56
CA THR A 301 13.94 -16.77 -13.16
C THR A 301 12.75 -16.58 -12.23
N PRO A 302 12.49 -17.52 -11.29
CA PRO A 302 11.37 -17.41 -10.37
C PRO A 302 11.61 -16.28 -9.35
N GLY A 303 10.56 -15.55 -9.02
CA GLY A 303 10.61 -14.53 -7.95
C GLY A 303 11.49 -13.31 -8.26
N ILE A 304 11.84 -13.05 -9.52
CA ILE A 304 12.69 -11.92 -9.95
C ILE A 304 12.14 -10.57 -9.44
N SER A 305 13.03 -9.70 -8.96
CA SER A 305 12.68 -8.33 -8.56
C SER A 305 12.57 -7.41 -9.78
N VAL A 306 11.86 -6.28 -9.66
CA VAL A 306 11.77 -5.28 -10.75
C VAL A 306 13.15 -4.68 -11.07
N LEU A 307 14.05 -4.60 -10.09
CA LEU A 307 15.41 -4.10 -10.27
C LEU A 307 16.25 -5.05 -11.12
N GLU A 308 16.21 -6.35 -10.82
CA GLU A 308 16.93 -7.36 -11.59
C GLU A 308 16.38 -7.42 -13.03
N MET A 309 15.05 -7.38 -13.18
CA MET A 309 14.38 -7.27 -14.48
C MET A 309 14.86 -6.05 -15.27
N ARG A 310 14.96 -4.88 -14.62
CA ARG A 310 15.50 -3.65 -15.23
C ARG A 310 16.93 -3.84 -15.70
N ALA A 311 17.79 -4.44 -14.88
CA ALA A 311 19.18 -4.68 -15.24
C ALA A 311 19.31 -5.61 -16.45
N LYS A 312 18.53 -6.70 -16.49
CA LYS A 312 18.49 -7.64 -17.62
C LYS A 312 17.92 -6.99 -18.89
N ALA A 313 16.84 -6.22 -18.78
CA ALA A 313 16.25 -5.50 -19.91
C ALA A 313 17.22 -4.47 -20.51
N ARG A 314 17.96 -3.71 -19.68
CA ARG A 314 19.02 -2.80 -20.14
C ARG A 314 20.14 -3.53 -20.87
N ARG A 315 20.58 -4.67 -20.32
CA ARG A 315 21.62 -5.50 -20.94
C ARG A 315 21.17 -5.98 -22.31
N LEU A 316 19.96 -6.52 -22.42
CA LEU A 316 19.39 -6.97 -23.69
C LEU A 316 19.29 -5.82 -24.70
N ALA A 317 18.79 -4.66 -24.29
CA ALA A 317 18.71 -3.48 -25.15
C ALA A 317 20.09 -3.02 -25.65
N ALA A 318 21.14 -3.13 -24.83
CA ALA A 318 22.51 -2.80 -25.21
C ALA A 318 23.11 -3.83 -26.18
N GLU A 319 22.93 -5.13 -25.91
CA GLU A 319 23.44 -6.24 -26.74
C GLU A 319 22.78 -6.25 -28.12
N GLN A 320 21.46 -6.11 -28.17
CA GLN A 320 20.68 -6.09 -29.42
C GLN A 320 20.63 -4.71 -30.07
N LYS A 321 21.16 -3.68 -29.41
CA LYS A 321 21.06 -2.25 -29.77
C LYS A 321 19.62 -1.74 -29.92
N LYS A 322 18.64 -2.52 -29.46
CA LYS A 322 17.20 -2.27 -29.59
C LYS A 322 16.45 -3.17 -28.61
N LEU A 323 15.33 -2.68 -28.09
CA LEU A 323 14.32 -3.47 -27.40
C LEU A 323 12.97 -2.83 -27.76
N ASP A 324 12.02 -3.63 -28.22
CA ASP A 324 10.75 -3.13 -28.78
C ASP A 324 9.54 -3.51 -27.92
N LEU A 325 9.64 -4.57 -27.13
CA LEU A 325 8.56 -5.03 -26.25
C LEU A 325 9.12 -5.77 -25.04
N ILE A 326 8.54 -5.50 -23.87
CA ILE A 326 8.74 -6.31 -22.67
C ILE A 326 7.42 -6.95 -22.28
N ILE A 327 7.43 -8.26 -22.01
CA ILE A 327 6.29 -9.01 -21.48
C ILE A 327 6.67 -9.59 -20.11
N VAL A 328 5.78 -9.48 -19.12
CA VAL A 328 5.99 -10.00 -17.76
C VAL A 328 4.81 -10.87 -17.35
N ASP A 329 4.98 -12.20 -17.26
CA ASP A 329 3.96 -13.18 -16.91
C ASP A 329 4.28 -13.91 -15.59
N TYR A 330 3.69 -13.62 -14.43
CA TYR A 330 2.64 -12.64 -14.13
C TYR A 330 2.98 -11.81 -12.88
N LEU A 331 2.48 -10.57 -12.86
CA LEU A 331 2.82 -9.52 -11.89
C LEU A 331 2.81 -9.92 -10.41
N GLN A 332 1.96 -10.86 -9.98
CA GLN A 332 1.77 -11.15 -8.56
C GLN A 332 2.70 -12.27 -8.04
N LEU A 333 3.63 -12.77 -8.86
CA LEU A 333 4.76 -13.62 -8.43
C LEU A 333 6.08 -12.84 -8.30
N MET A 334 6.07 -11.54 -8.58
CA MET A 334 7.23 -10.69 -8.36
C MET A 334 7.37 -10.43 -6.86
N SER A 335 8.58 -10.57 -6.34
CA SER A 335 8.90 -10.19 -4.98
C SER A 335 9.13 -8.68 -4.90
N GLY A 336 8.42 -7.98 -4.02
CA GLY A 336 8.79 -6.63 -3.63
C GLY A 336 10.09 -6.65 -2.82
N SER A 337 11.01 -5.72 -3.08
CA SER A 337 12.28 -5.55 -2.35
C SER A 337 12.12 -5.04 -0.90
N ARG A 338 10.90 -5.10 -0.34
CA ARG A 338 10.60 -4.82 1.08
C ARG A 338 9.56 -5.83 1.56
N ARG A 339 9.57 -6.18 2.84
CA ARG A 339 8.39 -6.75 3.52
C ARG A 339 7.25 -5.72 3.44
N VAL A 340 6.41 -5.82 2.41
CA VAL A 340 5.26 -4.91 2.22
C VAL A 340 4.03 -5.50 2.92
N GLU A 341 3.38 -4.68 3.74
CA GLU A 341 2.25 -5.07 4.62
C GLU A 341 0.93 -5.30 3.86
N SER A 342 0.83 -5.05 2.56
CA SER A 342 -0.40 -5.34 1.82
C SER A 342 -0.07 -5.67 0.39
N ARG A 343 -0.60 -6.80 -0.09
CA ARG A 343 -0.49 -7.22 -1.50
C ARG A 343 -0.97 -6.12 -2.46
N GLN A 344 -1.93 -5.28 -2.06
CA GLN A 344 -2.36 -4.13 -2.87
C GLN A 344 -1.28 -3.06 -3.00
N GLN A 345 -0.58 -2.75 -1.91
CA GLN A 345 0.51 -1.79 -1.91
C GLN A 345 1.70 -2.33 -2.69
N GLU A 346 2.00 -3.61 -2.55
CA GLU A 346 3.03 -4.32 -3.30
C GLU A 346 2.72 -4.29 -4.81
N VAL A 347 1.52 -4.70 -5.23
CA VAL A 347 1.10 -4.63 -6.64
C VAL A 347 1.09 -3.19 -7.17
N SER A 348 0.70 -2.21 -6.35
CA SER A 348 0.73 -0.79 -6.72
C SER A 348 2.16 -0.27 -6.87
N GLN A 349 3.08 -0.70 -6.01
CA GLN A 349 4.50 -0.37 -6.09
C GLN A 349 5.13 -0.99 -7.34
N ILE A 350 4.95 -2.29 -7.55
CA ILE A 350 5.43 -3.02 -8.73
C ILE A 350 4.90 -2.35 -10.02
N SER A 351 3.61 -1.99 -10.05
CA SER A 351 3.03 -1.29 -11.22
C SER A 351 3.69 0.06 -11.49
N ARG A 352 4.03 0.84 -10.45
CA ARG A 352 4.77 2.11 -10.60
C ARG A 352 6.19 1.87 -11.10
N GLU A 353 6.89 0.89 -10.55
CA GLU A 353 8.26 0.57 -10.92
C GLU A 353 8.37 0.06 -12.37
N LEU A 354 7.42 -0.78 -12.80
CA LEU A 354 7.30 -1.25 -14.19
C LEU A 354 6.92 -0.12 -15.15
N LYS A 355 6.03 0.80 -14.75
CA LYS A 355 5.77 2.01 -15.54
C LYS A 355 7.03 2.87 -15.67
N GLY A 356 7.83 2.95 -14.61
CA GLY A 356 9.14 3.59 -14.64
C GLY A 356 10.10 2.91 -15.62
N LEU A 357 10.15 1.58 -15.61
CA LEU A 357 10.96 0.78 -16.56
C LEU A 357 10.54 1.03 -18.02
N ALA A 358 9.24 1.00 -18.30
CA ALA A 358 8.69 1.25 -19.63
C ALA A 358 9.09 2.63 -20.17
N LYS A 359 8.96 3.68 -19.33
CA LYS A 359 9.35 5.05 -19.67
C LYS A 359 10.85 5.21 -19.89
N GLU A 360 11.65 4.60 -19.03
CA GLU A 360 13.11 4.70 -19.07
C GLU A 360 13.68 4.08 -20.35
N LEU A 361 13.22 2.89 -20.71
CA LEU A 361 13.66 2.19 -21.92
C LEU A 361 12.93 2.66 -23.17
N ASN A 362 11.89 3.48 -23.02
CA ASN A 362 10.98 3.90 -24.09
C ASN A 362 10.40 2.71 -24.87
N VAL A 363 9.88 1.72 -24.15
CA VAL A 363 9.29 0.49 -24.72
C VAL A 363 7.88 0.25 -24.17
N PRO A 364 6.95 -0.31 -24.96
CA PRO A 364 5.73 -0.88 -24.41
C PRO A 364 6.06 -2.02 -23.45
N LEU A 365 5.41 -2.04 -22.29
CA LEU A 365 5.52 -3.12 -21.31
C LEU A 365 4.14 -3.76 -21.10
N VAL A 366 4.00 -5.03 -21.48
CA VAL A 366 2.79 -5.83 -21.29
C VAL A 366 2.92 -6.65 -20.03
N ALA A 367 2.15 -6.29 -19.02
CA ALA A 367 2.16 -6.93 -17.72
C ALA A 367 0.90 -7.77 -17.53
N LEU A 368 1.11 -9.04 -17.24
CA LEU A 368 0.06 -10.03 -17.15
C LEU A 368 -0.44 -10.09 -15.69
N SER A 369 -1.75 -9.94 -15.48
CA SER A 369 -2.40 -9.99 -14.15
C SER A 369 -3.50 -11.05 -14.08
N GLN A 370 -3.66 -11.69 -12.92
CA GLN A 370 -4.71 -12.69 -12.70
C GLN A 370 -5.92 -12.07 -11.98
N LEU A 371 -7.12 -12.35 -12.48
CA LEU A 371 -8.37 -11.90 -11.86
C LEU A 371 -8.87 -12.89 -10.79
N SER A 372 -9.56 -12.34 -9.79
CA SER A 372 -10.34 -13.11 -8.80
C SER A 372 -11.54 -13.81 -9.44
N ARG A 373 -12.18 -14.76 -8.74
CA ARG A 373 -13.40 -15.49 -9.20
C ARG A 373 -14.64 -14.61 -9.31
N ALA A 374 -14.58 -13.35 -8.85
CA ALA A 374 -15.74 -12.44 -8.75
C ALA A 374 -16.54 -12.20 -10.05
N PRO A 375 -15.97 -12.24 -11.27
CA PRO A 375 -16.78 -12.15 -12.48
C PRO A 375 -17.74 -13.34 -12.65
N GLU A 376 -17.39 -14.54 -12.17
CA GLU A 376 -18.17 -15.78 -12.35
C GLU A 376 -19.52 -15.76 -11.60
N SER A 377 -19.63 -14.96 -10.53
CA SER A 377 -20.88 -14.83 -9.76
C SER A 377 -21.85 -13.80 -10.36
N ARG A 378 -21.47 -13.08 -11.44
CA ARG A 378 -22.30 -12.07 -12.10
C ARG A 378 -22.91 -12.65 -13.37
N THR A 379 -24.16 -12.28 -13.66
CA THR A 379 -24.88 -12.72 -14.88
C THR A 379 -24.14 -12.37 -16.18
N ASP A 380 -23.48 -11.22 -16.26
CA ASP A 380 -22.74 -10.78 -17.46
C ASP A 380 -21.34 -11.42 -17.57
N HIS A 381 -20.78 -11.97 -16.50
CA HIS A 381 -19.44 -12.60 -16.43
C HIS A 381 -18.23 -11.76 -16.93
N ARG A 382 -18.48 -10.56 -17.48
CA ARG A 382 -17.47 -9.66 -18.05
C ARG A 382 -16.65 -8.98 -16.95
N PRO A 383 -15.31 -9.09 -16.97
CA PRO A 383 -14.44 -8.41 -16.03
C PRO A 383 -14.67 -6.90 -16.00
N GLN A 384 -14.58 -6.32 -14.81
CA GLN A 384 -14.66 -4.89 -14.53
C GLN A 384 -13.45 -4.44 -13.71
N LEU A 385 -13.12 -3.14 -13.72
CA LEU A 385 -12.02 -2.59 -12.93
C LEU A 385 -12.17 -2.85 -11.42
N ALA A 386 -13.40 -3.05 -10.94
CA ALA A 386 -13.69 -3.40 -9.54
C ALA A 386 -13.33 -4.85 -9.17
N ASP A 387 -13.13 -5.75 -10.14
CA ASP A 387 -12.72 -7.16 -9.90
C ASP A 387 -11.24 -7.27 -9.49
N LEU A 388 -10.49 -6.16 -9.61
CA LEU A 388 -9.14 -6.00 -9.09
C LEU A 388 -9.11 -5.55 -7.61
N ARG A 389 -10.26 -5.37 -6.93
CA ARG A 389 -10.36 -4.80 -5.56
C ARG A 389 -11.00 -5.73 -4.53
N GLU A 390 -10.70 -5.50 -3.25
CA GLU A 390 -11.17 -6.22 -2.06
C GLU A 390 -12.40 -5.54 -1.42
N CYS A 391 -13.30 -6.27 -0.75
CA CYS A 391 -14.50 -5.69 -0.13
C CYS A 391 -15.08 -6.47 1.07
N ILE A 392 -15.83 -5.75 1.92
CA ILE A 392 -16.69 -6.26 2.99
C ILE A 392 -18.17 -6.02 2.65
N THR A 393 -19.09 -6.71 3.33
CA THR A 393 -20.53 -6.55 3.08
C THR A 393 -21.09 -5.22 3.60
N GLY A 394 -22.16 -4.72 2.97
CA GLY A 394 -22.80 -3.45 3.34
C GLY A 394 -23.40 -3.44 4.76
N ASP A 395 -23.83 -4.58 5.28
CA ASP A 395 -24.35 -4.77 6.64
C ASP A 395 -23.24 -4.80 7.71
N SER A 396 -21.96 -4.80 7.31
CA SER A 396 -20.84 -4.73 8.24
C SER A 396 -20.90 -3.44 9.05
N VAL A 397 -20.82 -3.56 10.38
CA VAL A 397 -20.91 -2.43 11.31
C VAL A 397 -19.52 -1.87 11.57
N LEU A 398 -19.32 -0.59 11.26
CA LEU A 398 -18.13 0.18 11.59
C LEU A 398 -18.40 1.06 12.81
N THR A 399 -17.41 1.13 13.70
CA THR A 399 -17.39 2.08 14.82
C THR A 399 -16.58 3.30 14.40
N ASP A 400 -17.19 4.47 14.47
CA ASP A 400 -16.51 5.73 14.18
C ASP A 400 -15.45 6.04 15.24
N ALA A 401 -14.21 6.24 14.80
CA ALA A 401 -13.05 6.35 15.67
C ALA A 401 -12.99 7.66 16.49
N GLU A 402 -13.84 8.65 16.18
CA GLU A 402 -13.93 9.92 16.91
C GLU A 402 -15.09 9.93 17.89
N THR A 403 -16.24 9.41 17.47
CA THR A 403 -17.50 9.55 18.19
C THR A 403 -17.95 8.27 18.91
N GLY A 404 -17.44 7.10 18.50
CA GLY A 404 -17.84 5.79 19.01
C GLY A 404 -19.16 5.31 18.40
N GLU A 405 -19.76 6.11 17.52
CA GLU A 405 -21.03 5.78 16.89
C GLU A 405 -20.87 4.58 15.95
N ARG A 406 -21.83 3.65 16.02
CA ARG A 406 -21.84 2.46 15.17
C ARG A 406 -22.76 2.68 13.98
N ARG A 407 -22.24 2.51 12.77
CA ARG A 407 -23.02 2.59 11.52
C ARG A 407 -22.64 1.46 10.58
N THR A 408 -23.58 1.00 9.76
CA THR A 408 -23.27 0.04 8.71
C THR A 408 -22.49 0.71 7.58
N VAL A 409 -21.68 -0.06 6.85
CA VAL A 409 -20.99 0.41 5.64
C VAL A 409 -21.98 0.99 4.63
N GLU A 410 -23.15 0.38 4.50
CA GLU A 410 -24.24 0.86 3.65
C GLU A 410 -24.78 2.23 4.09
N ALA A 411 -25.02 2.43 5.40
CA ALA A 411 -25.48 3.71 5.92
C ALA A 411 -24.41 4.81 5.75
N LEU A 412 -23.13 4.46 5.91
CA LEU A 412 -22.02 5.38 5.67
C LEU A 412 -21.95 5.78 4.19
N PHE A 413 -22.07 4.83 3.28
CA PHE A 413 -22.14 5.10 1.84
C PHE A 413 -23.31 6.01 1.48
N ALA A 414 -24.51 5.75 2.01
CA ALA A 414 -25.71 6.54 1.71
C ALA A 414 -25.67 7.96 2.29
N SER A 415 -24.99 8.16 3.43
CA SER A 415 -24.97 9.46 4.11
C SER A 415 -23.94 10.46 3.59
N GLU A 416 -23.01 10.03 2.72
CA GLU A 416 -21.80 10.77 2.28
C GLU A 416 -20.97 11.40 3.42
N LYS A 417 -21.24 11.04 4.68
CA LYS A 417 -20.51 11.56 5.83
C LYS A 417 -19.12 10.94 5.87
N ARG A 418 -18.13 11.78 6.18
CA ARG A 418 -16.79 11.31 6.56
C ARG A 418 -16.92 10.46 7.83
N ALA A 419 -16.45 9.22 7.77
CA ALA A 419 -16.25 8.38 8.94
C ALA A 419 -14.79 8.45 9.35
N SER A 420 -14.51 8.42 10.65
CA SER A 420 -13.17 8.13 11.14
C SER A 420 -13.10 6.63 11.45
N VAL A 421 -12.05 5.93 11.01
CA VAL A 421 -11.87 4.50 11.26
C VAL A 421 -10.55 4.25 11.97
N PHE A 422 -10.52 3.20 12.79
CA PHE A 422 -9.25 2.68 13.28
C PHE A 422 -8.56 1.86 12.19
N THR A 423 -7.27 2.11 11.99
CA THR A 423 -6.40 1.35 11.09
C THR A 423 -5.06 1.10 11.76
N LEU A 424 -4.27 0.19 11.21
CA LEU A 424 -2.86 0.03 11.57
C LEU A 424 -1.99 0.98 10.74
N ASP A 425 -0.98 1.57 11.38
CA ASP A 425 0.13 2.24 10.69
C ASP A 425 1.28 1.26 10.41
N HIS A 426 2.34 1.76 9.76
CA HIS A 426 3.54 1.00 9.39
C HIS A 426 4.36 0.46 10.57
N ASN A 427 4.02 0.83 11.80
CA ASN A 427 4.64 0.32 13.03
C ASN A 427 3.70 -0.62 13.79
N LEU A 428 2.64 -1.11 13.12
CA LEU A 428 1.57 -1.92 13.72
C LEU A 428 0.88 -1.24 14.91
N LYS A 429 0.86 0.10 14.93
CA LYS A 429 0.12 0.88 15.93
C LYS A 429 -1.26 1.22 15.39
N ILE A 430 -2.25 1.13 16.28
CA ILE A 430 -3.63 1.52 15.96
C ILE A 430 -3.71 3.05 15.94
N VAL A 431 -4.07 3.59 14.78
CA VAL A 431 -4.24 5.03 14.54
C VAL A 431 -5.64 5.32 14.00
N LYS A 432 -6.07 6.57 14.10
CA LYS A 432 -7.31 7.05 13.49
C LYS A 432 -7.02 7.54 12.08
N SER A 433 -7.87 7.19 11.12
CA SER A 433 -7.75 7.62 9.73
C SER A 433 -9.12 7.83 9.10
N ALA A 434 -9.22 8.74 8.14
CA ALA A 434 -10.43 8.92 7.35
C ALA A 434 -10.28 8.16 6.02
N PRO A 435 -11.24 7.29 5.65
CA PRO A 435 -11.22 6.65 4.35
C PRO A 435 -11.43 7.71 3.28
N ALA A 436 -10.58 7.69 2.24
CA ALA A 436 -10.67 8.65 1.14
C ALA A 436 -12.00 8.54 0.38
N ARG A 437 -12.55 7.33 0.24
CA ARG A 437 -13.83 7.06 -0.41
C ARG A 437 -14.40 5.69 -0.01
N ILE A 438 -15.72 5.59 0.10
CA ILE A 438 -16.46 4.32 0.19
C ILE A 438 -17.08 4.05 -1.18
N ILE A 439 -16.90 2.84 -1.71
CA ILE A 439 -17.28 2.50 -3.09
C ILE A 439 -18.09 1.21 -3.10
N GLN A 440 -19.20 1.21 -3.85
CA GLN A 440 -20.03 0.03 -4.05
C GLN A 440 -19.35 -0.94 -5.04
N SER A 441 -19.16 -2.19 -4.61
CA SER A 441 -18.48 -3.23 -5.41
C SER A 441 -19.45 -4.21 -6.10
N GLY A 442 -20.76 -3.95 -6.02
CA GLY A 442 -21.82 -4.81 -6.56
C GLY A 442 -22.13 -6.02 -5.67
N ILE A 443 -22.84 -7.00 -6.23
CA ILE A 443 -23.17 -8.27 -5.58
C ILE A 443 -22.02 -9.24 -5.82
N LYS A 444 -21.47 -9.81 -4.74
CA LYS A 444 -20.34 -10.73 -4.75
C LYS A 444 -20.60 -11.88 -3.78
N ASP A 445 -20.03 -13.05 -4.08
CA ASP A 445 -19.94 -14.12 -3.10
C ASP A 445 -19.04 -13.70 -1.94
N VAL A 446 -19.50 -14.00 -0.72
CA VAL A 446 -18.80 -13.65 0.52
C VAL A 446 -18.68 -14.86 1.42
N PHE A 447 -17.59 -14.89 2.16
CA PHE A 447 -17.29 -15.91 3.15
C PHE A 447 -17.56 -15.34 4.54
N LEU A 448 -18.12 -16.16 5.43
CA LEU A 448 -18.25 -15.85 6.84
C LEU A 448 -17.00 -16.35 7.57
N LEU A 449 -16.16 -15.43 8.03
CA LEU A 449 -15.10 -15.76 8.99
C LEU A 449 -15.67 -15.70 10.39
N ARG A 450 -15.45 -16.74 11.19
CA ARG A 450 -15.80 -16.80 12.62
C ARG A 450 -14.57 -17.21 13.42
N THR A 451 -14.19 -16.42 14.41
CA THR A 451 -13.12 -16.76 15.35
C THR A 451 -13.66 -17.62 16.49
N THR A 452 -12.78 -18.40 17.15
CA THR A 452 -13.12 -19.12 18.38
C THR A 452 -13.57 -18.17 19.50
N SER A 453 -13.08 -16.94 19.49
CA SER A 453 -13.53 -15.87 20.40
C SER A 453 -14.91 -15.28 20.08
N GLY A 454 -15.59 -15.77 19.03
CA GLY A 454 -16.93 -15.37 18.64
C GLY A 454 -17.02 -14.10 17.78
N ARG A 455 -15.90 -13.57 17.29
CA ARG A 455 -15.89 -12.47 16.32
C ARG A 455 -16.25 -12.99 14.94
N GLU A 456 -17.08 -12.23 14.22
CA GLU A 456 -17.55 -12.60 12.90
C GLU A 456 -17.42 -11.44 11.91
N ILE A 457 -17.07 -11.76 10.67
CA ILE A 457 -17.09 -10.81 9.55
C ILE A 457 -17.45 -11.53 8.25
N ARG A 458 -18.21 -10.84 7.40
CA ARG A 458 -18.52 -11.31 6.04
C ARG A 458 -17.73 -10.48 5.04
N ALA A 459 -16.89 -11.15 4.26
CA ALA A 459 -16.00 -10.47 3.31
C ALA A 459 -15.78 -11.30 2.04
N SER A 460 -15.31 -10.65 0.97
CA SER A 460 -14.92 -11.35 -0.24
C SER A 460 -13.70 -12.24 0.00
N ALA A 461 -13.53 -13.29 -0.82
CA ALA A 461 -12.40 -14.22 -0.74
C ALA A 461 -11.03 -13.53 -0.67
N ASN A 462 -10.84 -12.46 -1.43
CA ASN A 462 -9.57 -11.73 -1.46
C ASN A 462 -9.38 -10.74 -0.30
N HIS A 463 -10.35 -10.56 0.60
CA HIS A 463 -10.24 -9.61 1.70
C HIS A 463 -9.12 -10.01 2.67
N PRO A 464 -8.20 -9.09 3.04
CA PRO A 464 -6.99 -9.42 3.75
C PRO A 464 -7.20 -9.45 5.27
N PHE A 465 -6.58 -10.41 5.91
CA PHE A 465 -6.51 -10.59 7.35
C PHE A 465 -5.05 -10.70 7.77
N LEU A 466 -4.64 -9.96 8.79
CA LEU A 466 -3.30 -10.05 9.34
C LEU A 466 -3.17 -11.36 10.12
N THR A 467 -2.17 -12.16 9.80
CA THR A 467 -1.79 -13.40 10.51
C THR A 467 -0.42 -13.23 11.14
N ILE A 468 0.08 -14.24 11.86
CA ILE A 468 1.44 -14.21 12.43
C ILE A 468 2.53 -14.11 11.35
N ASP A 469 2.26 -14.65 10.15
CA ASP A 469 3.17 -14.62 9.00
C ASP A 469 2.92 -13.39 8.09
N GLY A 470 2.13 -12.42 8.55
CA GLY A 470 1.72 -11.27 7.75
C GLY A 470 0.33 -11.41 7.15
N TRP A 471 -0.01 -10.54 6.20
CA TRP A 471 -1.36 -10.44 5.65
C TRP A 471 -1.67 -11.55 4.65
N ARG A 472 -2.80 -12.22 4.84
CA ARG A 472 -3.31 -13.28 3.96
C ARG A 472 -4.74 -13.00 3.54
N SER A 473 -5.13 -13.38 2.33
CA SER A 473 -6.53 -13.30 1.90
C SER A 473 -7.39 -14.33 2.63
N LEU A 474 -8.67 -14.03 2.79
CA LEU A 474 -9.64 -14.90 3.47
C LEU A 474 -9.70 -16.32 2.88
N ASP A 475 -9.61 -16.45 1.55
CA ASP A 475 -9.60 -17.74 0.86
C ASP A 475 -8.31 -18.55 1.05
N ALA A 476 -7.24 -17.93 1.53
CA ALA A 476 -5.98 -18.58 1.87
C ALA A 476 -5.90 -18.98 3.36
N LEU A 477 -6.89 -18.60 4.17
CA LEU A 477 -6.97 -19.00 5.57
C LEU A 477 -7.54 -20.41 5.72
N VAL A 478 -6.99 -21.17 6.65
CA VAL A 478 -7.52 -22.49 7.04
C VAL A 478 -8.17 -22.43 8.42
N PRO A 479 -9.26 -23.19 8.67
CA PRO A 479 -9.84 -23.28 10.01
C PRO A 479 -8.79 -23.68 11.06
N GLY A 480 -8.75 -22.94 12.17
CA GLY A 480 -7.75 -23.10 13.23
C GLY A 480 -6.53 -22.16 13.11
N GLN A 481 -6.38 -21.45 11.99
CA GLN A 481 -5.33 -20.45 11.83
C GLN A 481 -5.59 -19.19 12.68
N GLU A 482 -4.54 -18.66 13.28
CA GLU A 482 -4.61 -17.45 14.10
C GLU A 482 -4.60 -16.19 13.22
N ILE A 483 -5.52 -15.28 13.52
CA ILE A 483 -5.58 -13.93 12.93
C ILE A 483 -5.34 -12.88 14.00
N ALA A 484 -4.63 -11.83 13.62
CA ALA A 484 -4.38 -10.69 14.47
C ALA A 484 -5.67 -9.90 14.72
N VAL A 485 -5.82 -9.50 15.96
CA VAL A 485 -6.96 -8.73 16.45
C VAL A 485 -6.41 -7.65 17.37
N PRO A 486 -6.97 -6.44 17.37
CA PRO A 486 -6.51 -5.39 18.26
C PRO A 486 -6.69 -5.86 19.71
N ARG A 487 -5.59 -5.83 20.48
CA ARG A 487 -5.61 -6.16 21.91
C ARG A 487 -6.31 -5.06 22.73
N ARG A 488 -6.09 -3.80 22.34
CA ARG A 488 -6.70 -2.60 22.91
C ARG A 488 -6.93 -1.60 21.78
N TYR A 489 -8.03 -0.88 21.81
CA TYR A 489 -8.22 0.32 20.98
C TYR A 489 -8.49 1.51 21.90
N SER A 490 -8.08 2.71 21.49
CA SER A 490 -8.27 3.91 22.31
C SER A 490 -9.75 4.10 22.63
N PHE A 491 -10.07 4.39 23.89
CA PHE A 491 -11.43 4.62 24.33
C PHE A 491 -12.09 5.75 23.54
N ILE A 492 -13.33 5.53 23.10
CA ILE A 492 -14.16 6.52 22.43
C ILE A 492 -15.52 6.51 23.10
N GLY A 493 -15.81 7.55 23.87
CA GLY A 493 -17.14 7.70 24.44
C GLY A 493 -17.33 9.05 25.09
N LYS A 494 -18.59 9.38 25.31
CA LYS A 494 -19.02 10.67 25.88
C LYS A 494 -19.22 10.49 27.37
N LYS A 495 -18.58 11.34 28.19
CA LYS A 495 -18.70 11.31 29.66
C LYS A 495 -20.15 11.46 30.15
N ASP A 496 -21.02 12.07 29.36
CA ASP A 496 -22.41 12.36 29.74
C ASP A 496 -23.45 11.42 29.08
N ALA A 497 -23.02 10.33 28.45
CA ALA A 497 -23.92 9.46 27.69
C ALA A 497 -24.96 8.71 28.56
N LEU A 498 -24.59 8.31 29.79
CA LEU A 498 -25.44 7.48 30.65
C LEU A 498 -25.04 7.59 32.13
N HIS A 499 -26.01 7.71 33.06
CA HIS A 499 -25.69 7.70 34.50
C HIS A 499 -25.28 6.27 34.95
N PRO A 500 -24.28 6.09 35.85
CA PRO A 500 -23.84 4.77 36.36
C PRO A 500 -24.98 3.86 36.82
N ASP A 501 -25.87 4.36 37.68
CA ASP A 501 -27.05 3.63 38.14
C ASP A 501 -28.00 3.21 37.00
N ARG A 502 -28.17 4.06 35.98
CA ARG A 502 -29.00 3.73 34.81
C ARG A 502 -28.33 2.65 33.97
N ALA A 503 -27.01 2.65 33.84
CA ALA A 503 -26.25 1.60 33.18
C ALA A 503 -26.43 0.25 33.90
N ARG A 504 -26.33 0.25 35.23
CA ARG A 504 -26.51 -0.95 36.05
C ARG A 504 -27.94 -1.52 35.97
N LEU A 505 -28.96 -0.67 36.11
CA LEU A 505 -30.36 -1.07 35.95
C LEU A 505 -30.64 -1.62 34.54
N LEU A 506 -30.02 -1.03 33.51
CA LEU A 506 -30.10 -1.54 32.15
C LEU A 506 -29.52 -2.95 32.04
N GLY A 507 -28.41 -3.22 32.73
CA GLY A 507 -27.83 -4.56 32.87
C GLY A 507 -28.84 -5.55 33.43
N TYR A 508 -29.47 -5.24 34.57
CA TYR A 508 -30.52 -6.07 35.19
C TYR A 508 -31.70 -6.33 34.22
N LEU A 509 -32.15 -5.30 33.51
CA LEU A 509 -33.28 -5.45 32.59
C LEU A 509 -32.88 -6.32 31.37
N VAL A 510 -31.72 -6.07 30.79
CA VAL A 510 -31.24 -6.80 29.61
C VAL A 510 -30.99 -8.28 29.91
N SER A 511 -30.53 -8.64 31.11
CA SER A 511 -30.44 -10.05 31.55
C SER A 511 -31.84 -10.63 31.80
N ASP A 512 -32.39 -10.40 32.98
CA ASP A 512 -33.58 -11.10 33.50
C ASP A 512 -34.84 -10.22 33.55
N GLY A 513 -34.79 -9.04 32.95
CA GLY A 513 -35.95 -8.17 32.80
C GLY A 513 -36.95 -8.62 31.74
N SER A 514 -38.20 -8.19 31.88
CA SER A 514 -39.24 -8.30 30.85
C SER A 514 -39.79 -6.92 30.56
N TYR A 515 -39.66 -6.43 29.33
CA TYR A 515 -40.14 -5.12 28.87
C TYR A 515 -40.83 -5.21 27.48
N ALA A 516 -41.51 -6.32 27.22
CA ALA A 516 -42.27 -6.55 25.99
C ALA A 516 -43.54 -5.67 25.92
N LYS A 517 -44.00 -5.33 24.71
CA LYS A 517 -45.03 -4.31 24.43
C LYS A 517 -46.37 -4.50 25.16
N HIS A 518 -46.72 -5.75 25.51
CA HIS A 518 -47.97 -6.12 26.16
C HIS A 518 -47.78 -6.66 27.60
N ARG A 519 -46.59 -6.48 28.18
CA ARG A 519 -46.28 -6.92 29.55
C ARG A 519 -45.84 -5.75 30.41
N THR A 520 -46.08 -5.85 31.71
CA THR A 520 -45.51 -4.92 32.68
C THR A 520 -43.99 -5.05 32.68
N VAL A 521 -43.29 -3.91 32.76
CA VAL A 521 -41.84 -3.93 32.97
C VAL A 521 -41.58 -4.58 34.33
N SER A 522 -40.79 -5.65 34.34
CA SER A 522 -40.49 -6.43 35.55
C SER A 522 -39.07 -6.99 35.49
N PHE A 523 -38.54 -7.39 36.64
CA PHE A 523 -37.22 -7.99 36.79
C PHE A 523 -37.28 -9.08 37.86
N ILE A 524 -36.58 -10.18 37.63
CA ILE A 524 -36.48 -11.30 38.57
C ILE A 524 -35.04 -11.46 39.00
N ALA A 525 -34.81 -11.70 40.29
CA ALA A 525 -33.50 -12.04 40.82
C ALA A 525 -33.65 -12.80 42.14
N SER A 526 -32.74 -13.74 42.40
CA SER A 526 -32.71 -14.48 43.67
C SER A 526 -32.00 -13.71 44.79
N ASP A 527 -31.10 -12.78 44.44
CA ASP A 527 -30.34 -12.00 45.41
C ASP A 527 -31.13 -10.76 45.85
N SER A 528 -31.39 -10.66 47.16
CA SER A 528 -32.07 -9.52 47.77
C SER A 528 -31.32 -8.20 47.63
N VAL A 529 -29.98 -8.23 47.55
CA VAL A 529 -29.16 -7.02 47.38
C VAL A 529 -29.38 -6.42 46.00
N VAL A 530 -29.44 -7.26 44.96
CA VAL A 530 -29.71 -6.85 43.58
C VAL A 530 -31.12 -6.26 43.43
N LEU A 531 -32.11 -6.87 44.08
CA LEU A 531 -33.48 -6.36 44.09
C LEU A 531 -33.57 -4.99 44.80
N GLU A 532 -32.92 -4.83 45.95
CA GLU A 532 -32.94 -3.56 46.68
C GLU A 532 -32.19 -2.45 45.93
N ASP A 533 -31.07 -2.78 45.26
CA ASP A 533 -30.36 -1.86 44.38
C ASP A 533 -31.25 -1.42 43.20
N ALA A 534 -31.97 -2.35 42.56
CA ALA A 534 -32.94 -2.00 41.52
C ALA A 534 -34.08 -1.08 42.03
N ARG A 535 -34.57 -1.29 43.26
CA ARG A 535 -35.56 -0.39 43.90
C ARG A 535 -34.98 1.00 44.15
N ARG A 536 -33.77 1.09 44.73
CA ARG A 536 -33.05 2.34 44.97
C ARG A 536 -32.88 3.13 43.67
N ILE A 537 -32.41 2.48 42.60
CA ILE A 537 -32.21 3.13 41.31
C ILE A 537 -33.54 3.65 40.74
N CYS A 538 -34.64 2.90 40.85
CA CYS A 538 -35.96 3.37 40.40
C CYS A 538 -36.42 4.62 41.17
N ARG A 539 -36.21 4.64 42.49
CA ARG A 539 -36.54 5.77 43.35
C ARG A 539 -35.73 7.02 42.98
N GLU A 540 -34.41 6.87 42.87
CA GLU A 540 -33.48 7.99 42.70
C GLU A 540 -33.42 8.52 41.26
N GLN A 541 -33.46 7.63 40.26
CA GLN A 541 -33.26 8.00 38.86
C GLN A 541 -34.56 8.20 38.08
N PHE A 542 -35.68 7.64 38.55
CA PHE A 542 -36.98 7.66 37.87
C PHE A 542 -38.13 8.15 38.74
N GLY A 543 -37.92 8.38 40.04
CA GLY A 543 -38.88 9.03 40.93
C GLY A 543 -40.09 8.16 41.33
N PHE A 544 -39.99 6.82 41.26
CA PHE A 544 -41.06 5.93 41.70
C PHE A 544 -40.55 4.66 42.40
N GLU A 545 -41.39 4.09 43.26
CA GLU A 545 -41.11 2.82 43.95
C GLU A 545 -41.53 1.61 43.11
N ALA A 546 -40.60 0.68 42.91
CA ALA A 546 -40.90 -0.63 42.35
C ALA A 546 -41.63 -1.50 43.39
N ARG A 547 -42.56 -2.35 42.94
CA ARG A 547 -43.40 -3.18 43.81
C ARG A 547 -43.00 -4.64 43.76
N ASP A 548 -43.27 -5.36 44.83
CA ASP A 548 -43.18 -6.82 44.80
C ASP A 548 -44.37 -7.42 44.06
N LYS A 549 -44.07 -8.24 43.05
CA LYS A 549 -45.07 -8.97 42.24
C LYS A 549 -45.28 -10.40 42.71
N GLY A 550 -44.58 -10.81 43.77
CA GLY A 550 -44.52 -12.20 44.24
C GLY A 550 -43.31 -12.93 43.68
N HIS A 551 -43.49 -14.19 43.27
CA HIS A 551 -42.42 -15.03 42.76
C HIS A 551 -42.76 -15.56 41.36
N TRP A 552 -41.81 -15.54 40.45
CA TRP A 552 -41.89 -16.20 39.15
C TRP A 552 -41.05 -17.47 39.19
N SER A 553 -41.68 -18.64 39.06
CA SER A 553 -40.99 -19.94 39.12
C SER A 553 -40.12 -20.14 40.38
N GLY A 554 -40.53 -19.56 41.52
CA GLY A 554 -39.80 -19.63 42.79
C GLY A 554 -38.81 -18.49 43.03
N THR A 555 -38.55 -17.63 42.05
CA THR A 555 -37.64 -16.47 42.16
C THR A 555 -38.41 -15.18 42.42
N PRO A 556 -38.01 -14.34 43.40
CA PRO A 556 -38.66 -13.05 43.63
C PRO A 556 -38.73 -12.16 42.38
N GLN A 557 -39.83 -11.43 42.22
CA GLN A 557 -40.08 -10.57 41.07
C GLN A 557 -40.47 -9.14 41.47
N LEU A 558 -39.77 -8.17 40.89
CA LEU A 558 -40.15 -6.75 40.92
C LEU A 558 -41.05 -6.39 39.75
N ASP A 559 -42.09 -5.60 40.04
CA ASP A 559 -42.95 -4.92 39.09
C ASP A 559 -42.65 -3.41 39.10
N PHE A 560 -42.30 -2.88 37.94
CA PHE A 560 -42.02 -1.45 37.77
C PHE A 560 -43.26 -0.66 37.34
N SER A 561 -44.47 -1.14 37.65
CA SER A 561 -45.73 -0.46 37.31
C SER A 561 -46.05 0.71 38.27
N VAL A 562 -46.36 1.88 37.70
CA VAL A 562 -46.79 3.07 38.46
C VAL A 562 -48.33 3.14 38.52
N ARG A 563 -48.92 3.50 39.68
CA ARG A 563 -50.38 3.74 39.84
C ARG A 563 -50.63 5.20 40.23
N GLY A 564 -51.76 5.76 39.78
CA GLY A 564 -52.39 6.96 40.34
C GLY A 564 -51.75 8.32 40.02
N GLN A 565 -50.42 8.43 39.99
CA GLN A 565 -49.72 9.71 39.76
C GLN A 565 -49.39 10.00 38.29
N TYR A 566 -49.30 8.96 37.47
CA TYR A 566 -48.88 9.01 36.07
C TYR A 566 -50.01 8.38 35.24
N GLY A 567 -50.66 9.16 34.37
CA GLY A 567 -51.72 8.68 33.47
C GLY A 567 -51.28 7.50 32.58
N PRO A 568 -52.21 6.84 31.88
CA PRO A 568 -51.88 5.70 31.01
C PRO A 568 -50.74 6.07 30.04
N GLY A 569 -49.64 5.33 30.10
CA GLY A 569 -48.44 5.56 29.26
C GLY A 569 -47.38 6.52 29.82
N LYS A 570 -47.51 7.03 31.06
CA LYS A 570 -46.59 8.00 31.67
C LYS A 570 -45.54 7.40 32.63
N ASN A 571 -45.22 6.11 32.53
CA ASN A 571 -44.15 5.50 33.34
C ASN A 571 -42.78 6.02 32.87
N PRO A 572 -42.00 6.73 33.72
CA PRO A 572 -40.71 7.31 33.33
C PRO A 572 -39.69 6.27 32.85
N LEU A 573 -39.67 5.08 33.45
CA LEU A 573 -38.80 3.98 33.02
C LEU A 573 -39.19 3.49 31.62
N ILE A 574 -40.49 3.35 31.33
CA ILE A 574 -40.96 2.95 29.99
C ILE A 574 -40.64 4.03 28.95
N GLN A 575 -40.77 5.31 29.29
CA GLN A 575 -40.40 6.42 28.41
C GLN A 575 -38.91 6.36 28.07
N TRP A 576 -38.07 6.21 29.08
CA TRP A 576 -36.63 6.05 28.88
C TRP A 576 -36.28 4.81 28.04
N LEU A 577 -36.90 3.65 28.30
CA LEU A 577 -36.70 2.43 27.49
C LEU A 577 -37.13 2.62 26.02
N LYS A 578 -38.12 3.49 25.76
CA LYS A 578 -38.52 3.87 24.39
C LYS A 578 -37.52 4.84 23.75
N GLU A 579 -37.03 5.81 24.50
CA GLU A 579 -36.00 6.77 24.04
C GLU A 579 -34.71 6.05 23.63
N ILE A 580 -34.29 5.05 24.40
CA ILE A 580 -33.12 4.23 24.07
C ILE A 580 -33.42 3.13 23.03
N GLY A 581 -34.68 2.95 22.64
CA GLY A 581 -35.06 2.10 21.51
C GLY A 581 -35.11 0.59 21.77
N ILE A 582 -35.23 0.14 23.01
CA ILE A 582 -35.33 -1.30 23.37
C ILE A 582 -36.69 -1.72 23.93
N HIS A 583 -37.56 -0.77 24.26
CA HIS A 583 -38.89 -1.10 24.76
C HIS A 583 -39.67 -1.95 23.72
N GLY A 584 -40.21 -3.08 24.16
CA GLY A 584 -40.97 -4.00 23.33
C GLY A 584 -40.19 -5.22 22.84
N GLU A 585 -38.89 -5.31 23.09
CA GLU A 585 -38.11 -6.50 22.75
C GLU A 585 -38.56 -7.73 23.55
N THR A 586 -38.55 -8.87 22.88
CA THR A 586 -38.76 -10.19 23.47
C THR A 586 -37.41 -10.80 23.86
N THR A 587 -37.41 -11.84 24.71
CA THR A 587 -36.18 -12.52 25.17
C THR A 587 -35.22 -12.87 24.02
N THR A 588 -35.75 -13.37 22.90
CA THR A 588 -34.97 -13.74 21.70
C THR A 588 -34.43 -12.56 20.87
N ARG A 589 -34.88 -11.34 21.18
CA ARG A 589 -34.54 -10.12 20.44
C ARG A 589 -33.80 -9.08 21.27
N LYS A 590 -33.57 -9.36 22.57
CA LYS A 590 -32.83 -8.47 23.44
C LYS A 590 -31.45 -8.19 22.86
N ARG A 591 -31.02 -6.94 22.93
CA ARG A 591 -29.67 -6.50 22.51
C ARG A 591 -29.07 -5.55 23.52
N VAL A 592 -27.74 -5.40 23.49
CA VAL A 592 -27.06 -4.30 24.17
C VAL A 592 -27.44 -2.99 23.46
N PRO A 593 -27.93 -1.96 24.18
CA PRO A 593 -28.30 -0.68 23.58
C PRO A 593 -27.09 0.13 23.09
N ASP A 594 -27.28 0.94 22.03
CA ASP A 594 -26.20 1.71 21.41
C ASP A 594 -25.52 2.71 22.36
N GLN A 595 -26.24 3.17 23.39
CA GLN A 595 -25.70 4.05 24.43
C GLN A 595 -24.55 3.39 25.21
N ILE A 596 -24.57 2.06 25.39
CA ILE A 596 -23.50 1.35 26.11
C ILE A 596 -22.22 1.31 25.28
N PHE A 597 -22.32 1.18 23.95
CA PHE A 597 -21.16 1.18 23.06
C PHE A 597 -20.46 2.55 22.94
N THR A 598 -21.09 3.61 23.43
CA THR A 598 -20.54 4.99 23.46
C THR A 598 -20.31 5.51 24.88
N ALA A 599 -20.53 4.67 25.91
CA ALA A 599 -20.39 5.00 27.33
C ALA A 599 -18.95 4.85 27.82
N THR A 600 -18.61 5.43 28.97
CA THR A 600 -17.27 5.30 29.58
C THR A 600 -16.97 3.89 30.08
N PRO A 601 -15.70 3.49 30.25
CA PRO A 601 -15.35 2.16 30.77
C PRO A 601 -16.01 1.88 32.12
N ASP A 602 -16.12 2.90 32.98
CA ASP A 602 -16.82 2.80 34.26
C ASP A 602 -18.30 2.46 34.08
N MET A 603 -18.99 3.13 33.16
CA MET A 603 -20.41 2.87 32.85
C MET A 603 -20.61 1.50 32.19
N ILE A 604 -19.69 1.08 31.32
CA ILE A 604 -19.69 -0.27 30.75
C ILE A 604 -19.51 -1.30 31.87
N GLY A 605 -18.59 -1.04 32.82
CA GLY A 605 -18.39 -1.86 34.01
C GLY A 605 -19.66 -1.98 34.86
N GLU A 606 -20.38 -0.88 35.07
CA GLU A 606 -21.67 -0.85 35.77
C GLU A 606 -22.74 -1.66 35.05
N PHE A 607 -22.85 -1.51 33.72
CA PHE A 607 -23.76 -2.29 32.90
C PHE A 607 -23.43 -3.79 32.94
N LEU A 608 -22.16 -4.16 32.75
CA LEU A 608 -21.71 -5.54 32.81
C LEU A 608 -21.94 -6.14 34.20
N GLY A 609 -21.65 -5.38 35.27
CA GLY A 609 -21.93 -5.79 36.64
C GLY A 609 -23.41 -6.10 36.85
N GLY A 610 -24.31 -5.25 36.36
CA GLY A 610 -25.75 -5.50 36.39
C GLY A 610 -26.18 -6.68 35.53
N LEU A 611 -25.61 -6.82 34.33
CA LEU A 611 -25.90 -7.92 33.42
C LEU A 611 -25.50 -9.28 34.02
N TYR A 612 -24.31 -9.37 34.63
CA TYR A 612 -23.79 -10.57 35.28
C TYR A 612 -24.41 -10.87 36.65
N ALA A 613 -25.03 -9.87 37.28
CA ALA A 613 -25.85 -10.07 38.48
C ALA A 613 -27.23 -10.68 38.18
N GLY A 614 -27.60 -10.79 36.89
CA GLY A 614 -28.62 -11.73 36.42
C GLY A 614 -28.15 -13.18 36.55
N ASP A 615 -28.74 -14.12 35.82
CA ASP A 615 -28.52 -15.58 35.88
C ASP A 615 -27.09 -16.12 35.55
N GLY A 616 -26.03 -15.42 35.95
CA GLY A 616 -24.68 -15.95 36.11
C GLY A 616 -24.42 -16.51 37.53
N SER A 617 -24.14 -17.82 37.66
CA SER A 617 -23.71 -18.43 38.93
C SER A 617 -22.21 -18.76 38.95
N ILE A 618 -21.49 -18.40 40.03
CA ILE A 618 -20.14 -18.89 40.35
C ILE A 618 -20.25 -19.90 41.50
N VAL A 619 -19.88 -21.17 41.27
CA VAL A 619 -19.91 -22.23 42.30
C VAL A 619 -18.50 -22.52 42.81
N LYS A 620 -18.35 -22.54 44.14
CA LYS A 620 -17.09 -22.47 44.92
C LYS A 620 -16.14 -23.69 44.84
N ARG A 621 -16.14 -24.48 43.76
CA ARG A 621 -15.24 -25.65 43.61
C ARG A 621 -14.44 -25.76 42.31
N ALA A 622 -14.49 -24.78 41.42
CA ALA A 622 -13.47 -24.57 40.41
C ALA A 622 -13.55 -23.13 39.92
N ILE A 623 -12.43 -22.44 39.72
CA ILE A 623 -12.43 -21.21 38.93
C ILE A 623 -12.56 -21.65 37.47
N ASN A 624 -13.80 -21.81 36.99
CA ASN A 624 -14.09 -21.84 35.57
C ASN A 624 -14.31 -20.39 35.11
N LEU A 625 -13.25 -19.75 34.62
CA LEU A 625 -13.40 -18.67 33.65
C LEU A 625 -13.80 -19.33 32.32
N CYS A 626 -15.08 -19.69 32.19
CA CYS A 626 -15.58 -20.36 31.00
C CYS A 626 -15.53 -19.41 29.79
N SER A 627 -14.59 -19.64 28.89
CA SER A 627 -14.54 -19.09 27.54
C SER A 627 -15.55 -19.74 26.58
N CYS A 628 -16.53 -20.47 27.10
CA CYS A 628 -17.66 -20.98 26.33
C CYS A 628 -18.93 -20.94 27.19
N VAL A 629 -19.91 -20.17 26.74
CA VAL A 629 -21.28 -20.21 27.27
C VAL A 629 -21.86 -21.59 26.96
N SER A 630 -21.83 -22.46 27.95
CA SER A 630 -22.75 -23.59 28.08
C SER A 630 -23.47 -23.41 29.41
N ALA A 631 -24.25 -22.33 29.52
CA ALA A 631 -25.19 -22.13 30.60
C ALA A 631 -26.60 -22.34 30.03
N TYR A 632 -27.37 -23.16 30.74
CA TYR A 632 -28.75 -23.52 30.42
C TYR A 632 -29.65 -22.27 30.44
N SER A 633 -29.75 -21.57 29.31
CA SER A 633 -30.91 -20.75 28.98
C SER A 633 -31.47 -21.28 27.66
N PRO A 634 -32.74 -21.73 27.60
CA PRO A 634 -33.35 -22.05 26.31
C PRO A 634 -33.53 -20.80 25.42
N TYR A 635 -33.13 -19.60 25.88
CA TYR A 635 -33.35 -18.35 25.15
C TYR A 635 -32.26 -17.29 25.43
N SER A 636 -30.97 -17.54 25.15
CA SER A 636 -30.02 -16.45 24.87
C SER A 636 -29.95 -16.20 23.36
N GLY A 637 -30.25 -14.99 22.93
CA GLY A 637 -30.13 -14.62 21.53
C GLY A 637 -28.66 -14.45 21.17
N SER A 638 -28.17 -15.13 20.13
CA SER A 638 -26.78 -15.06 19.65
C SER A 638 -26.25 -13.63 19.45
N ARG A 639 -27.13 -12.66 19.24
CA ARG A 639 -26.80 -11.23 19.14
C ARG A 639 -26.30 -10.62 20.46
N LEU A 640 -26.84 -11.03 21.60
CA LEU A 640 -26.45 -10.51 22.91
C LEU A 640 -25.07 -11.05 23.31
N ASP A 641 -24.79 -12.31 23.01
CA ASP A 641 -23.50 -12.95 23.31
C ASP A 641 -22.34 -12.31 22.54
N ILE A 642 -22.52 -12.04 21.24
CA ILE A 642 -21.52 -11.34 20.40
C ILE A 642 -21.30 -9.89 20.92
N ALA A 643 -22.38 -9.21 21.29
CA ALA A 643 -22.32 -7.85 21.81
C ALA A 643 -21.58 -7.78 23.16
N ASN A 644 -21.81 -8.74 24.05
CA ASN A 644 -21.12 -8.85 25.33
C ASN A 644 -19.61 -9.13 25.13
N GLN A 645 -19.25 -10.05 24.24
CA GLN A 645 -17.86 -10.29 23.87
C GLN A 645 -17.17 -9.02 23.34
N GLN A 646 -17.88 -8.20 22.55
CA GLN A 646 -17.37 -6.89 22.10
C GLN A 646 -17.13 -5.91 23.24
N LEU A 647 -17.87 -5.99 24.36
CA LEU A 647 -17.70 -5.13 25.54
C LEU A 647 -16.63 -5.60 26.53
N ILE A 648 -16.28 -6.88 26.56
CA ILE A 648 -15.25 -7.45 27.46
C ILE A 648 -13.85 -7.33 26.86
N LEU A 649 -13.74 -7.52 25.54
CA LEU A 649 -12.50 -7.41 24.78
C LEU A 649 -11.91 -5.98 24.54
N PRO A 650 -12.47 -4.85 25.02
CA PRO A 650 -11.84 -3.52 24.96
C PRO A 650 -10.70 -3.27 25.98
N ASN A 651 -10.51 -4.12 27.00
CA ASN A 651 -9.61 -3.88 28.14
C ASN A 651 -8.21 -4.49 28.03
#